data_AF-A0A814EUB3-F1
#
_entry.id   AF-A0A814EUB3-F1
#
_cell.length_a   1.000
_cell.length_b   1.000
_cell.length_c   1.000
_cell.angle_alpha   90.00
_cell.angle_beta   90.00
_cell.angle_gamma   90.00
#
_symmetry.space_group_name_H-M   'P 1'
#
loop_
_entity.id
_entity.type
_entity.pdbx_description
1 polymer ?
#
loop_
_entity_poly.entity_id
_entity_poly.type
_entity_poly.pdbx_seq_one_letter_code
_entity_poly.pdbx_strand_id
1 'polypeptide(L)'
;MYRTVADYVKNHFKQTLSTPTEISAWIRGLQPVHRCSNVIFESILVHGHVMSRDHMERLTRPRSVADSVLQHKRIRSILDPTRNPDIERIANEYIQAIACLEYSKADTSGMDGAEIFIPTEVKKAKSNGDYTDSISSCEKQLSNLLKKRDVDEIRGCSTDMAKASLVLMKTLAGIGYQVDKLLGTDKHIFSILGPHRGHYYGDIVIIFKAELMRHPDSNFSIQAGTSVHSGSTFEHRRWIKDAGTDDGRIQQFHESKLHCSIPGYENAAAAELMAIAGVKDNTIDVSLKKVLEYWNHVDSHKTFEAHLPTLVPLDYIEEIYMPKNVFESLSEDARKVAKKIFGDSLKITEHTVDLANARQNEGERKKYNKHIVEILIDKFDKNPKCSRQLHGSFITVPPNEFRDHILLPLTISKAYEQYQATHKKHPPTDDIYIYWQSMDGDVMITLSDQLLGRESSDNVQCLVCYVAKTPSTTTPNYHESCSYLNNGKPYQHFIVKHNSTFAKGLNTFHLGCNVDDFLTYCLRIETKNGQVTLSHAGPNSIYNHQKISHAFHKNELNLTKLNYVYVSAGSQRVPIRNFTINFSKVKELHPSVDDKFKREDLTTVKKDRSKSPTRSQSETTTKTPEASEAAADSESPSAVSRFVNWIGSKFKGKKPEACPDSVNCLQQNENDHIQKFSHPCRYSELCTNKKNEEPYLTHFPHNVSECTSKNSCSKLDDPVHRAKYRHAGKPDFLIPCDQQKNCKNTSYDHRIKYSHGQHIEVNFTEQPERSDGHDRPQEQTKKIACRHGLSCRDIKDADHCSKFSHPDEYDAGSAKDTDRNKIECRHGTGCRDKSDPDHCSRFSHPHDHRGGSSNNMGRHRTQCRHGAACRDKNDPDHCSKFSHPNE
;
A
#
# COMPACT_ATOMS: atom_id res chain seq x y z
N MET A 1 25.78 20.27 0.07
CA MET A 1 25.48 21.21 1.15
C MET A 1 26.56 21.25 2.24
N TYR A 2 26.65 20.28 3.17
CA TYR A 2 27.62 20.35 4.28
C TYR A 2 29.07 20.64 3.84
N ARG A 3 29.57 19.94 2.81
CA ARG A 3 30.91 20.18 2.25
C ARG A 3 31.11 21.62 1.79
N THR A 4 30.12 22.21 1.11
CA THR A 4 30.15 23.60 0.64
C THR A 4 30.32 24.59 1.79
N VAL A 5 29.61 24.38 2.90
CA VAL A 5 29.76 25.20 4.11
C VAL A 5 31.13 24.95 4.75
N ALA A 6 31.55 23.69 4.88
CA ALA A 6 32.84 23.34 5.46
C ALA A 6 34.02 23.94 4.68
N ASP A 7 33.96 23.94 3.34
CA ASP A 7 34.96 24.55 2.47
C ASP A 7 35.01 26.06 2.65
N TYR A 8 33.85 26.72 2.73
CA TYR A 8 33.77 28.15 3.05
C TYR A 8 34.38 28.45 4.43
N VAL A 9 34.04 27.67 5.46
CA VAL A 9 34.58 27.85 6.81
C VAL A 9 36.09 27.67 6.85
N LYS A 10 36.59 26.64 6.17
CA LYS A 10 38.03 26.39 6.04
C LYS A 10 38.74 27.53 5.31
N ASN A 11 38.16 28.06 4.24
CA ASN A 11 38.79 29.09 3.43
C ASN A 11 38.74 30.47 4.08
N HIS A 12 37.59 30.82 4.66
CA HIS A 12 37.28 32.16 5.21
C HIS A 12 37.71 32.30 6.68
N PHE A 13 37.40 31.32 7.53
CA PHE A 13 37.73 31.37 8.97
C PHE A 13 39.01 30.61 9.33
N LYS A 14 39.61 29.86 8.40
CA LYS A 14 40.79 28.99 8.64
C LYS A 14 40.55 27.96 9.76
N GLN A 15 39.31 27.49 9.90
CA GLN A 15 38.89 26.52 10.91
C GLN A 15 38.23 25.29 10.26
N THR A 16 38.17 24.18 11.00
CA THR A 16 37.39 23.01 10.61
C THR A 16 35.98 23.15 11.16
N LEU A 17 34.97 23.00 10.29
CA LEU A 17 33.57 23.05 10.72
C LEU A 17 33.26 21.84 11.63
N SER A 18 32.72 22.14 12.81
CA SER A 18 32.15 21.15 13.73
C SER A 18 30.76 21.63 14.14
N THR A 19 29.77 20.74 14.08
CA THR A 19 28.38 21.07 14.44
C THR A 19 28.10 20.68 15.89
N PRO A 20 27.75 21.62 16.79
CA PRO A 20 27.39 21.29 18.16
C PRO A 20 26.21 20.31 18.23
N THR A 21 26.32 19.32 19.13
CA THR A 21 25.27 18.30 19.35
C THR A 21 23.95 18.95 19.77
N GLU A 22 24.01 20.04 20.53
CA GLU A 22 22.85 20.80 20.99
C GLU A 22 22.03 21.38 19.82
N ILE A 23 22.68 22.05 18.85
CA ILE A 23 22.01 22.59 17.65
C ILE A 23 21.42 21.45 16.82
N SER A 24 22.18 20.36 16.65
CA SER A 24 21.71 19.19 15.90
C SER A 24 20.51 18.53 16.58
N ALA A 25 20.50 18.44 17.91
CA ALA A 25 19.38 17.92 18.68
C ALA A 25 18.15 18.83 18.58
N TRP A 26 18.34 20.15 18.64
CA TRP A 26 17.28 21.13 18.43
C TRP A 26 16.64 20.99 17.05
N ILE A 27 17.44 20.87 15.97
CA ILE A 27 16.94 20.65 14.60
C ILE A 27 16.10 19.38 14.51
N ARG A 28 16.49 18.28 15.17
CA ARG A 28 15.71 17.04 15.20
C ARG A 28 14.37 17.18 15.92
N GLY A 29 14.24 18.18 16.79
CA GLY A 29 13.01 18.48 17.54
C GLY A 29 12.06 19.44 16.82
N LEU A 30 12.47 20.03 15.69
CA LEU A 30 11.64 20.98 14.96
C LEU A 30 10.40 20.30 14.36
N GLN A 31 9.29 21.04 14.36
CA GLN A 31 8.01 20.62 13.81
C GLN A 31 7.59 21.53 12.66
N PRO A 32 6.87 21.00 11.65
CA PRO A 32 6.26 21.86 10.65
C PRO A 32 5.13 22.68 11.26
N VAL A 33 5.17 23.99 11.04
CA VAL A 33 4.19 24.95 11.50
C VAL A 33 3.57 25.64 10.29
N HIS A 34 2.26 25.46 10.11
CA HIS A 34 1.49 26.05 9.04
C HIS A 34 0.57 27.15 9.58
N ARG A 35 0.24 28.13 8.73
CA ARG A 35 -0.68 29.22 9.05
C ARG A 35 -1.75 29.32 7.98
N CYS A 36 -2.99 29.56 8.41
CA CYS A 36 -4.11 29.69 7.50
C CYS A 36 -5.18 30.67 8.03
N SER A 37 -6.09 31.08 7.14
CA SER A 37 -7.28 31.86 7.51
C SER A 37 -8.40 30.95 8.03
N ASN A 38 -9.41 31.55 8.65
CA ASN A 38 -10.64 30.87 9.06
C ASN A 38 -11.32 30.11 7.91
N VAL A 39 -11.42 30.72 6.73
CA VAL A 39 -12.04 30.10 5.54
C VAL A 39 -11.30 28.81 5.12
N ILE A 40 -9.98 28.85 5.11
CA ILE A 40 -9.15 27.68 4.79
C ILE A 40 -9.28 26.62 5.88
N PHE A 41 -9.28 27.02 7.16
CA PHE A 41 -9.42 26.09 8.27
C PHE A 41 -10.75 25.35 8.27
N GLU A 42 -11.88 26.03 8.00
CA GLU A 42 -13.18 25.34 7.87
C GLU A 42 -13.16 24.32 6.72
N SER A 43 -12.52 24.66 5.61
CA SER A 43 -12.37 23.72 4.49
C SER A 43 -11.52 22.51 4.86
N ILE A 44 -10.44 22.70 5.64
CA ILE A 44 -9.63 21.60 6.18
C ILE A 44 -10.49 20.63 7.03
N LEU A 45 -11.38 21.17 7.88
CA LEU A 45 -12.29 20.35 8.70
C LEU A 45 -13.28 19.55 7.86
N VAL A 46 -13.87 20.18 6.82
CA VAL A 46 -14.86 19.54 5.95
C VAL A 46 -14.24 18.44 5.09
N HIS A 47 -13.07 18.70 4.51
CA HIS A 47 -12.36 17.73 3.67
C HIS A 47 -11.66 16.63 4.50
N GLY A 48 -11.40 16.87 5.79
CA GLY A 48 -10.74 15.91 6.67
C GLY A 48 -9.23 15.81 6.45
N HIS A 49 -8.62 16.79 5.79
CA HIS A 49 -7.18 16.86 5.57
C HIS A 49 -6.73 18.27 5.21
N VAL A 50 -5.48 18.60 5.54
CA VAL A 50 -4.76 19.74 4.96
C VAL A 50 -4.33 19.36 3.55
N MET A 51 -4.28 20.31 2.62
CA MET A 51 -4.07 20.03 1.20
C MET A 51 -3.16 21.06 0.51
N SER A 52 -2.40 20.60 -0.47
CA SER A 52 -1.54 21.45 -1.32
C SER A 52 -2.35 22.32 -2.28
N ARG A 53 -1.68 23.33 -2.84
CA ARG A 53 -2.29 24.24 -3.82
C ARG A 53 -2.74 23.50 -5.08
N ASP A 54 -1.95 22.58 -5.62
CA ASP A 54 -2.30 21.74 -6.78
C ASP A 54 -3.57 20.92 -6.52
N HIS A 55 -3.70 20.36 -5.31
CA HIS A 55 -4.91 19.63 -4.95
C HIS A 55 -6.14 20.54 -4.90
N MET A 56 -6.02 21.74 -4.31
CA MET A 56 -7.09 22.73 -4.32
C MET A 56 -7.50 23.13 -5.75
N GLU A 57 -6.56 23.25 -6.69
CA GLU A 57 -6.85 23.51 -8.10
C GLU A 57 -7.60 22.36 -8.76
N ARG A 58 -7.32 21.10 -8.38
CA ARG A 58 -8.07 19.94 -8.89
C ARG A 58 -9.52 19.94 -8.40
N LEU A 59 -9.80 20.46 -7.21
CA LEU A 59 -11.17 20.61 -6.69
C LEU A 59 -12.03 21.58 -7.53
N THR A 60 -11.47 22.28 -8.52
CA THR A 60 -12.28 23.00 -9.54
C THR A 60 -13.16 22.07 -10.38
N ARG A 61 -12.88 20.76 -10.39
CA ARG A 61 -13.61 19.75 -11.15
C ARG A 61 -14.53 18.94 -10.22
N PRO A 62 -15.85 18.87 -10.47
CA PRO A 62 -16.77 18.07 -9.64
C PRO A 62 -16.36 16.61 -9.48
N ARG A 63 -15.77 16.02 -10.53
CA ARG A 63 -15.26 14.63 -10.49
C ARG A 63 -14.17 14.47 -9.43
N SER A 64 -13.25 15.43 -9.32
CA SER A 64 -12.19 15.39 -8.31
C SER A 64 -12.72 15.59 -6.89
N VAL A 65 -13.82 16.35 -6.73
CA VAL A 65 -14.55 16.40 -5.45
C VAL A 65 -15.15 15.04 -5.13
N ALA A 66 -15.80 14.38 -6.09
CA ALA A 66 -16.37 13.05 -5.90
C ALA A 66 -15.31 12.01 -5.51
N ASP A 67 -14.16 12.00 -6.19
CA ASP A 67 -13.02 11.15 -5.83
C ASP A 67 -12.56 11.42 -4.38
N SER A 68 -12.54 12.69 -3.96
CA SER A 68 -12.16 13.07 -2.60
C SER A 68 -13.19 12.63 -1.56
N VAL A 69 -14.50 12.73 -1.86
CA VAL A 69 -15.58 12.26 -0.99
C VAL A 69 -15.50 10.74 -0.80
N LEU A 70 -15.25 9.98 -1.86
CA LEU A 70 -15.08 8.53 -1.78
C LEU A 70 -13.91 8.11 -0.87
N GLN A 71 -12.85 8.93 -0.81
CA GLN A 71 -11.71 8.69 0.07
C GLN A 71 -11.91 9.22 1.50
N HIS A 72 -12.99 9.98 1.75
CA HIS A 72 -13.26 10.56 3.05
C HIS A 72 -13.54 9.46 4.10
N LYS A 73 -12.90 9.54 5.28
CA LYS A 73 -12.96 8.52 6.36
C LYS A 73 -14.41 8.10 6.71
N ARG A 74 -15.32 9.08 6.79
CA ARG A 74 -16.76 8.85 7.03
C ARG A 74 -17.41 7.98 5.96
N ILE A 75 -17.12 8.24 4.69
CA ILE A 75 -17.70 7.51 3.56
C ILE A 75 -17.08 6.13 3.41
N ARG A 76 -15.76 6.02 3.56
CA ARG A 76 -15.06 4.73 3.60
C ARG A 76 -15.57 3.82 4.72
N SER A 77 -15.90 4.37 5.88
CA SER A 77 -16.48 3.57 6.98
C SER A 77 -17.86 2.98 6.66
N ILE A 78 -18.55 3.52 5.64
CA ILE A 78 -19.82 3.01 5.11
C ILE A 78 -19.56 2.01 3.99
N LEU A 79 -18.67 2.33 3.04
CA LEU A 79 -18.48 1.56 1.81
C LEU A 79 -17.52 0.37 1.98
N ASP A 80 -16.36 0.54 2.63
CA ASP A 80 -15.32 -0.49 2.78
C ASP A 80 -15.86 -1.81 3.42
N PRO A 81 -16.76 -1.78 4.43
CA PRO A 81 -17.34 -3.01 4.99
C PRO A 81 -18.25 -3.77 4.02
N THR A 82 -18.82 -3.12 3.00
CA THR A 82 -19.76 -3.76 2.06
C THR A 82 -19.05 -4.72 1.12
N ARG A 83 -17.79 -4.43 0.76
CA ARG A 83 -16.98 -5.16 -0.23
C ARG A 83 -17.75 -5.47 -1.52
N ASN A 84 -18.66 -4.59 -1.92
CA ASN A 84 -19.55 -4.78 -3.07
C ASN A 84 -19.27 -3.70 -4.14
N PRO A 85 -18.68 -4.10 -5.29
CA PRO A 85 -18.35 -3.17 -6.38
C PRO A 85 -19.57 -2.42 -6.94
N ASP A 86 -20.77 -3.01 -6.91
CA ASP A 86 -21.98 -2.36 -7.41
C ASP A 86 -22.43 -1.23 -6.48
N ILE A 87 -22.30 -1.42 -5.16
CA ILE A 87 -22.60 -0.37 -4.18
C ILE A 87 -21.61 0.79 -4.35
N GLU A 88 -20.32 0.50 -4.52
CA GLU A 88 -19.30 1.52 -4.76
C GLU A 88 -19.56 2.29 -6.06
N ARG A 89 -19.95 1.59 -7.14
CA ARG A 89 -20.31 2.22 -8.42
C ARG A 89 -21.51 3.17 -8.28
N ILE A 90 -22.61 2.71 -7.67
CA ILE A 90 -23.81 3.53 -7.48
C ILE A 90 -23.51 4.71 -6.54
N ALA A 91 -22.73 4.49 -5.47
CA ALA A 91 -22.31 5.57 -4.58
C ALA A 91 -21.48 6.62 -5.32
N ASN A 92 -20.55 6.21 -6.17
CA ASN A 92 -19.76 7.13 -7.00
C ASN A 92 -20.66 7.97 -7.94
N GLU A 93 -21.60 7.34 -8.65
CA GLU A 93 -22.56 8.04 -9.51
C GLU A 93 -23.41 9.05 -8.73
N TYR A 94 -23.87 8.66 -7.55
CA TYR A 94 -24.65 9.51 -6.65
C TYR A 94 -23.87 10.74 -6.18
N ILE A 95 -22.65 10.52 -5.66
CA ILE A 95 -21.76 11.57 -5.18
C ILE A 95 -21.41 12.53 -6.33
N GLN A 96 -21.09 12.00 -7.51
CA GLN A 96 -20.78 12.81 -8.69
C GLN A 96 -21.95 13.68 -9.11
N ALA A 97 -23.18 13.15 -9.12
CA ALA A 97 -24.37 13.92 -9.45
C ALA A 97 -24.64 15.05 -8.44
N ILE A 98 -24.43 14.82 -7.14
CA ILE A 98 -24.53 15.85 -6.09
C ILE A 98 -23.48 16.95 -6.31
N ALA A 99 -22.22 16.57 -6.52
CA ALA A 99 -21.15 17.54 -6.76
C ALA A 99 -21.43 18.40 -8.01
N CYS A 100 -21.89 17.79 -9.11
CA CYS A 100 -22.27 18.51 -10.32
C CYS A 100 -23.43 19.49 -10.08
N LEU A 101 -24.45 19.08 -9.30
CA LEU A 101 -25.58 19.94 -8.96
C LEU A 101 -25.16 21.16 -8.11
N GLU A 102 -24.26 20.99 -7.15
CA GLU A 102 -23.77 22.13 -6.36
C GLU A 102 -22.93 23.09 -7.22
N TYR A 103 -22.14 22.56 -8.15
CA TYR A 103 -21.34 23.39 -9.07
C TYR A 103 -22.21 24.12 -10.10
N SER A 104 -23.34 23.53 -10.54
CA SER A 104 -24.27 24.20 -11.47
C SER A 104 -25.01 25.36 -10.81
N LYS A 105 -25.15 25.35 -9.48
CA LYS A 105 -25.76 26.46 -8.70
C LYS A 105 -24.81 27.64 -8.49
N ALA A 106 -23.51 27.47 -8.69
CA ALA A 106 -22.53 28.50 -8.39
C ALA A 106 -22.56 29.62 -9.45
N ASP A 107 -22.83 30.85 -9.02
CA ASP A 107 -22.76 32.03 -9.88
C ASP A 107 -21.30 32.34 -10.26
N THR A 108 -21.04 32.45 -11.57
CA THR A 108 -19.73 32.81 -12.14
C THR A 108 -19.57 34.31 -12.41
N SER A 109 -20.62 35.12 -12.21
CA SER A 109 -20.57 36.55 -12.49
C SER A 109 -19.91 37.31 -11.33
N GLY A 110 -18.83 38.04 -11.61
CA GLY A 110 -18.13 38.89 -10.63
C GLY A 110 -16.68 38.52 -10.26
N MET A 111 -16.02 37.64 -11.03
CA MET A 111 -14.65 37.18 -10.74
C MET A 111 -13.67 37.63 -11.84
N ASP A 112 -13.41 38.93 -11.92
CA ASP A 112 -12.39 39.49 -12.82
C ASP A 112 -10.98 39.03 -12.39
N GLY A 113 -10.28 38.33 -13.29
CA GLY A 113 -8.85 38.04 -13.17
C GLY A 113 -8.46 36.60 -12.83
N ALA A 114 -9.40 35.73 -12.44
CA ALA A 114 -9.16 34.29 -12.30
C ALA A 114 -10.23 33.54 -13.10
N GLU A 115 -9.88 33.04 -14.29
CA GLU A 115 -10.76 32.15 -15.04
C GLU A 115 -11.04 30.89 -14.21
N ILE A 116 -12.17 30.85 -13.51
CA ILE A 116 -12.67 29.61 -12.95
C ILE A 116 -13.03 28.72 -14.14
N PHE A 117 -12.18 27.74 -14.40
CA PHE A 117 -12.47 26.67 -15.32
C PHE A 117 -13.57 25.78 -14.73
N ILE A 118 -14.82 26.19 -14.87
CA ILE A 118 -15.94 25.25 -14.80
C ILE A 118 -15.88 24.44 -16.09
N PRO A 119 -15.61 23.12 -16.03
CA PRO A 119 -15.49 22.30 -17.23
C PRO A 119 -16.70 22.51 -18.14
N THR A 120 -16.47 22.61 -19.45
CA THR A 120 -17.53 22.81 -20.44
C THR A 120 -18.60 21.72 -20.36
N GLU A 121 -18.27 20.54 -19.83
CA GLU A 121 -19.17 19.42 -19.53
C GLU A 121 -20.24 19.78 -18.48
N VAL A 122 -19.89 20.54 -17.44
CA VAL A 122 -20.83 21.02 -16.41
C VAL A 122 -21.72 22.13 -16.97
N LYS A 123 -21.16 22.97 -17.87
CA LYS A 123 -21.92 24.01 -18.60
C LYS A 123 -22.82 23.45 -19.71
N LYS A 124 -22.49 22.28 -20.27
CA LYS A 124 -23.23 21.59 -21.35
C LYS A 124 -24.32 20.65 -20.82
N ALA A 125 -24.27 20.26 -19.54
CA ALA A 125 -25.31 19.46 -18.95
C ALA A 125 -26.64 20.24 -18.90
N LYS A 126 -27.67 19.61 -19.47
CA LYS A 126 -28.96 20.19 -19.78
C LYS A 126 -29.78 20.34 -18.50
N SER A 127 -29.98 21.58 -18.03
CA SER A 127 -30.88 21.94 -16.93
C SER A 127 -30.57 21.29 -15.56
N ASN A 128 -30.90 21.98 -14.46
CA ASN A 128 -30.78 21.39 -13.12
C ASN A 128 -31.62 20.10 -12.94
N GLY A 129 -32.58 19.84 -13.84
CA GLY A 129 -33.47 18.66 -13.81
C GLY A 129 -32.76 17.31 -13.99
N ASP A 130 -31.80 17.22 -14.92
CA ASP A 130 -31.12 15.95 -15.22
C ASP A 130 -30.32 15.41 -14.02
N TYR A 131 -29.70 16.31 -13.26
CA TYR A 131 -28.96 15.95 -12.05
C TYR A 131 -29.89 15.58 -10.90
N THR A 132 -31.00 16.29 -10.71
CA THR A 132 -31.98 15.94 -9.66
C THR A 132 -32.62 14.58 -9.87
N ASP A 133 -32.88 14.21 -11.13
CA ASP A 133 -33.40 12.89 -11.49
C ASP A 133 -32.36 11.79 -11.25
N SER A 134 -31.10 12.04 -11.63
CA SER A 134 -29.98 11.12 -11.40
C SER A 134 -29.75 10.88 -9.90
N ILE A 135 -29.78 11.95 -9.09
CA ILE A 135 -29.67 11.90 -7.63
C ILE A 135 -30.82 11.06 -7.05
N SER A 136 -32.06 11.32 -7.46
CA SER A 136 -33.24 10.60 -6.97
C SER A 136 -33.21 9.11 -7.32
N SER A 137 -32.76 8.78 -8.54
CA SER A 137 -32.59 7.40 -9.00
C SER A 137 -31.53 6.65 -8.18
N CYS A 138 -30.35 7.24 -7.99
CA CYS A 138 -29.28 6.62 -7.23
C CYS A 138 -29.60 6.53 -5.73
N GLU A 139 -30.24 7.55 -5.16
CA GLU A 139 -30.70 7.54 -3.75
C GLU A 139 -31.68 6.41 -3.48
N LYS A 140 -32.63 6.17 -4.40
CA LYS A 140 -33.56 5.04 -4.31
C LYS A 140 -32.82 3.70 -4.33
N GLN A 141 -31.82 3.56 -5.20
CA GLN A 141 -31.01 2.33 -5.27
C GLN A 141 -30.19 2.12 -4.00
N LEU A 142 -29.49 3.15 -3.53
CA LEU A 142 -28.68 3.08 -2.30
C LEU A 142 -29.55 2.84 -1.07
N SER A 143 -30.74 3.43 -0.99
CA SER A 143 -31.67 3.23 0.13
C SER A 143 -32.17 1.79 0.25
N ASN A 144 -32.12 1.01 -0.83
CA ASN A 144 -32.44 -0.42 -0.80
C ASN A 144 -31.26 -1.28 -0.31
N LEU A 145 -30.03 -0.76 -0.35
CA LEU A 145 -28.79 -1.49 -0.08
C LEU A 145 -28.10 -1.04 1.22
N LEU A 146 -28.31 0.20 1.63
CA LEU A 146 -27.69 0.85 2.78
C LEU A 146 -28.77 1.37 3.74
N LYS A 147 -28.38 1.62 5.00
CA LYS A 147 -29.29 2.24 5.96
C LYS A 147 -29.53 3.69 5.56
N LYS A 148 -30.74 4.20 5.80
CA LYS A 148 -31.09 5.61 5.54
C LYS A 148 -30.04 6.59 6.08
N ARG A 149 -29.61 6.41 7.32
CA ARG A 149 -28.56 7.24 7.95
C ARG A 149 -27.25 7.29 7.16
N ASP A 150 -26.88 6.18 6.50
CA ASP A 150 -25.62 6.05 5.78
C ASP A 150 -25.75 6.76 4.41
N VAL A 151 -26.92 6.66 3.77
CA VAL A 151 -27.25 7.43 2.55
C VAL A 151 -27.31 8.93 2.83
N ASP A 152 -27.92 9.32 3.95
CA ASP A 152 -27.98 10.72 4.42
C ASP A 152 -26.56 11.26 4.68
N GLU A 153 -25.67 10.48 5.28
CA GLU A 153 -24.27 10.87 5.50
C GLU A 153 -23.50 11.02 4.18
N ILE A 154 -23.69 10.12 3.21
CA ILE A 154 -23.10 10.25 1.86
C ILE A 154 -23.58 11.56 1.21
N ARG A 155 -24.88 11.85 1.27
CA ARG A 155 -25.46 13.08 0.71
C ARG A 155 -24.91 14.33 1.39
N GLY A 156 -24.90 14.35 2.72
CA GLY A 156 -24.41 15.47 3.52
C GLY A 156 -22.93 15.76 3.23
N CYS A 157 -22.08 14.73 3.36
CA CYS A 157 -20.64 14.86 3.11
C CYS A 157 -20.35 15.33 1.67
N SER A 158 -21.07 14.82 0.67
CA SER A 158 -20.90 15.23 -0.74
C SER A 158 -21.25 16.70 -0.94
N THR A 159 -22.36 17.14 -0.35
CA THR A 159 -22.83 18.52 -0.44
C THR A 159 -21.86 19.48 0.25
N ASP A 160 -21.42 19.14 1.46
CA ASP A 160 -20.53 19.97 2.26
C ASP A 160 -19.16 20.12 1.59
N MET A 161 -18.58 19.01 1.10
CA MET A 161 -17.29 19.05 0.40
C MET A 161 -17.36 19.81 -0.92
N ALA A 162 -18.48 19.70 -1.67
CA ALA A 162 -18.67 20.49 -2.89
C ALA A 162 -18.76 21.99 -2.58
N LYS A 163 -19.52 22.39 -1.55
CA LYS A 163 -19.62 23.79 -1.11
C LYS A 163 -18.30 24.33 -0.60
N ALA A 164 -17.59 23.57 0.25
CA ALA A 164 -16.27 23.95 0.73
C ALA A 164 -15.28 24.13 -0.44
N SER A 165 -15.30 23.23 -1.42
CA SER A 165 -14.48 23.35 -2.64
C SER A 165 -14.81 24.63 -3.43
N LEU A 166 -16.10 24.99 -3.57
CA LEU A 166 -16.52 26.25 -4.19
C LEU A 166 -16.02 27.49 -3.43
N VAL A 167 -16.01 27.45 -2.09
CA VAL A 167 -15.47 28.53 -1.25
C VAL A 167 -13.96 28.66 -1.40
N LEU A 168 -13.23 27.54 -1.45
CA LEU A 168 -11.78 27.53 -1.67
C LEU A 168 -11.41 28.19 -3.01
N MET A 169 -12.21 28.01 -4.06
CA MET A 169 -12.00 28.65 -5.36
C MET A 169 -12.15 30.18 -5.33
N LYS A 170 -12.94 30.73 -4.39
CA LYS A 170 -13.17 32.17 -4.24
C LYS A 170 -12.14 32.87 -3.38
N THR A 171 -11.40 32.11 -2.57
CA THR A 171 -10.32 32.67 -1.76
C THR A 171 -9.19 33.06 -2.71
N LEU A 172 -8.54 34.22 -2.53
CA LEU A 172 -7.35 34.64 -3.32
C LEU A 172 -6.03 34.49 -2.52
N ALA A 173 -6.12 34.22 -1.22
CA ALA A 173 -4.97 34.13 -0.33
C ALA A 173 -4.16 32.85 -0.57
N GLY A 174 -2.85 32.99 -0.83
CA GLY A 174 -1.92 31.86 -1.03
C GLY A 174 -2.01 31.18 -2.40
N ILE A 175 -2.53 31.89 -3.42
CA ILE A 175 -2.91 31.28 -4.69
C ILE A 175 -2.05 31.73 -5.86
N GLY A 176 -1.39 30.75 -6.48
CA GLY A 176 -1.02 30.81 -7.89
C GLY A 176 0.21 31.67 -8.20
N TYR A 177 1.12 31.87 -7.25
CA TYR A 177 2.40 32.47 -7.61
C TYR A 177 3.08 31.56 -8.62
N GLN A 178 3.27 32.05 -9.85
CA GLN A 178 3.73 31.23 -10.97
C GLN A 178 5.06 30.52 -10.67
N VAL A 179 5.89 31.15 -9.83
CA VAL A 179 7.17 30.59 -9.39
C VAL A 179 6.99 29.29 -8.59
N ASP A 180 5.92 29.15 -7.79
CA ASP A 180 5.67 27.90 -7.06
C ASP A 180 5.41 26.72 -8.01
N LYS A 181 4.73 26.97 -9.14
CA LYS A 181 4.53 25.97 -10.19
C LYS A 181 5.84 25.60 -10.88
N LEU A 182 6.72 26.58 -11.12
CA LEU A 182 8.05 26.36 -11.69
C LEU A 182 8.94 25.53 -10.74
N LEU A 183 8.88 25.81 -9.44
CA LEU A 183 9.62 25.10 -8.39
C LEU A 183 8.96 23.78 -7.96
N GLY A 184 7.72 23.52 -8.40
CA GLY A 184 6.88 22.39 -7.99
C GLY A 184 6.49 22.41 -6.51
N THR A 185 6.62 23.53 -5.81
CA THR A 185 6.25 23.71 -4.40
C THR A 185 4.73 23.73 -4.21
N ASP A 186 3.98 24.07 -5.25
CA ASP A 186 2.52 24.05 -5.30
C ASP A 186 1.92 22.64 -5.09
N LYS A 187 2.69 21.58 -5.35
CA LYS A 187 2.31 20.17 -5.15
C LYS A 187 2.43 19.70 -3.70
N HIS A 188 3.01 20.54 -2.84
CA HIS A 188 3.26 20.26 -1.44
C HIS A 188 2.45 21.20 -0.55
N ILE A 189 2.19 20.79 0.69
CA ILE A 189 1.68 21.73 1.69
C ILE A 189 2.87 22.53 2.21
N PHE A 190 2.79 23.85 2.07
CA PHE A 190 3.78 24.79 2.59
C PHE A 190 3.70 24.90 4.11
N SER A 191 4.84 24.92 4.77
CA SER A 191 4.97 25.18 6.20
C SER A 191 6.37 25.72 6.52
N ILE A 192 6.56 26.23 7.72
CA ILE A 192 7.89 26.54 8.26
C ILE A 192 8.31 25.42 9.20
N LEU A 193 9.53 24.89 9.04
CA LEU A 193 10.07 23.92 9.97
C LEU A 193 10.64 24.66 11.19
N GLY A 194 9.82 24.82 12.23
CA GLY A 194 10.12 25.62 13.42
C GLY A 194 9.22 26.85 13.58
N PRO A 195 9.62 27.85 14.38
CA PRO A 195 8.77 29.01 14.67
C PRO A 195 8.38 29.81 13.42
N HIS A 196 7.08 29.88 13.13
CA HIS A 196 6.54 30.58 11.97
C HIS A 196 6.09 32.01 12.33
N ARG A 197 6.75 33.03 11.77
CA ARG A 197 6.51 34.46 12.03
C ARG A 197 5.62 35.16 10.98
N GLY A 198 5.33 34.48 9.87
CA GLY A 198 4.55 34.99 8.74
C GLY A 198 3.06 35.07 9.02
N HIS A 199 2.65 35.96 9.93
CA HIS A 199 1.24 36.21 10.28
C HIS A 199 0.38 36.63 9.08
N TYR A 200 1.00 37.08 7.97
CA TYR A 200 0.32 37.39 6.71
C TYR A 200 -0.29 36.16 6.01
N TYR A 201 0.05 34.94 6.43
CA TYR A 201 -0.63 33.70 5.97
C TYR A 201 -1.90 33.37 6.77
N GLY A 202 -2.12 34.06 7.89
CA GLY A 202 -3.30 33.89 8.73
C GLY A 202 -2.97 33.73 10.21
N ASP A 203 -4.03 33.83 11.00
CA ASP A 203 -3.99 33.87 12.45
C ASP A 203 -4.28 32.50 13.10
N ILE A 204 -4.62 31.47 12.30
CA ILE A 204 -4.74 30.10 12.78
C ILE A 204 -3.41 29.40 12.56
N VAL A 205 -2.81 28.90 13.64
CA VAL A 205 -1.49 28.24 13.62
C VAL A 205 -1.69 26.75 13.84
N ILE A 206 -1.25 25.93 12.88
CA ILE A 206 -1.33 24.47 12.91
C ILE A 206 0.08 23.92 13.09
N ILE A 207 0.30 23.15 14.14
CA ILE A 207 1.57 22.45 14.39
C ILE A 207 1.37 20.98 14.05
N PHE A 208 2.17 20.47 13.12
CA PHE A 208 2.15 19.06 12.75
C PHE A 208 3.11 18.24 13.62
N LYS A 209 2.81 16.95 13.78
CA LYS A 209 3.72 15.99 14.41
C LYS A 209 5.07 15.97 13.70
N ALA A 210 6.18 15.95 14.45
CA ALA A 210 7.55 15.93 13.89
C ALA A 210 7.79 14.76 12.93
N GLU A 211 7.12 13.62 13.16
CA GLU A 211 7.23 12.43 12.32
C GLU A 211 6.81 12.66 10.86
N LEU A 212 5.98 13.66 10.58
CA LEU A 212 5.53 13.99 9.23
C LEU A 212 6.70 14.40 8.32
N MET A 213 7.74 15.03 8.87
CA MET A 213 8.95 15.38 8.11
C MET A 213 9.74 14.16 7.63
N ARG A 214 9.36 12.97 8.11
CA ARG A 214 9.99 11.71 7.70
C ARG A 214 9.28 11.06 6.53
N HIS A 215 8.07 11.49 6.19
CA HIS A 215 7.33 10.97 5.03
C HIS A 215 8.17 11.13 3.75
N PRO A 216 8.17 10.14 2.82
CA PRO A 216 8.98 10.21 1.59
C PRO A 216 8.71 11.44 0.71
N ASP A 217 7.48 11.94 0.74
CA ASP A 217 7.08 13.15 0.01
C ASP A 217 7.30 14.45 0.81
N SER A 218 7.90 14.36 2.00
CA SER A 218 8.28 15.52 2.80
C SER A 218 9.73 15.92 2.56
N ASN A 219 10.03 17.21 2.54
CA ASN A 219 11.40 17.71 2.53
C ASN A 219 11.42 19.14 3.07
N PHE A 220 12.59 19.73 3.22
CA PHE A 220 12.70 21.15 3.55
C PHE A 220 13.90 21.79 2.85
N SER A 221 13.81 23.07 2.57
CA SER A 221 14.92 23.90 2.09
C SER A 221 15.39 24.85 3.19
N ILE A 222 16.64 25.30 3.09
CA ILE A 222 17.25 26.21 4.08
C ILE A 222 16.54 27.57 4.14
N GLN A 223 16.03 28.03 2.99
CA GLN A 223 15.23 29.24 2.83
C GLN A 223 14.12 28.96 1.80
N ALA A 224 13.16 29.87 1.69
CA ALA A 224 12.04 29.72 0.80
C ALA A 224 12.46 29.60 -0.68
N GLY A 225 11.78 28.76 -1.43
CA GLY A 225 12.06 28.57 -2.86
C GLY A 225 11.97 29.87 -3.66
N THR A 226 11.02 30.73 -3.31
CA THR A 226 10.88 32.08 -3.89
C THR A 226 12.09 32.99 -3.60
N SER A 227 12.75 32.81 -2.46
CA SER A 227 14.00 33.52 -2.11
C SER A 227 15.19 33.00 -2.91
N VAL A 228 15.20 31.73 -3.31
CA VAL A 228 16.24 31.17 -4.20
C VAL A 228 16.04 31.67 -5.62
N HIS A 229 14.81 31.57 -6.14
CA HIS A 229 14.46 32.01 -7.49
C HIS A 229 14.75 33.50 -7.73
N SER A 230 14.40 34.36 -6.76
CA SER A 230 14.67 35.81 -6.84
C SER A 230 16.14 36.20 -6.71
N GLY A 231 17.00 35.27 -6.28
CA GLY A 231 18.41 35.54 -5.98
C GLY A 231 18.69 36.10 -4.58
N SER A 232 17.66 36.46 -3.80
CA SER A 232 17.83 37.03 -2.44
C SER A 232 18.60 36.11 -1.49
N THR A 233 18.49 34.79 -1.68
CA THR A 233 19.22 33.77 -0.91
C THR A 233 20.74 33.97 -0.95
N PHE A 234 21.29 34.38 -2.10
CA PHE A 234 22.74 34.45 -2.30
C PHE A 234 23.40 35.62 -1.58
N GLU A 235 22.64 36.66 -1.21
CA GLU A 235 23.12 37.77 -0.38
C GLU A 235 23.48 37.30 1.05
N HIS A 236 22.81 36.25 1.53
CA HIS A 236 22.91 35.77 2.90
C HIS A 236 23.67 34.44 3.03
N ARG A 237 23.85 33.70 1.92
CA ARG A 237 24.56 32.42 1.87
C ARG A 237 25.83 32.52 1.01
N ARG A 238 26.85 33.19 1.55
CA ARG A 238 28.12 33.51 0.85
C ARG A 238 28.92 32.31 0.34
N TRP A 239 28.62 31.10 0.81
CA TRP A 239 29.24 29.85 0.37
C TRP A 239 28.59 29.26 -0.89
N ILE A 240 27.48 29.83 -1.35
CA ILE A 240 26.79 29.39 -2.57
C ILE A 240 26.86 30.52 -3.59
N LYS A 241 27.21 30.17 -4.83
CA LYS A 241 27.22 31.11 -5.95
C LYS A 241 25.88 31.09 -6.65
N ASP A 242 25.38 32.27 -6.97
CA ASP A 242 24.21 32.42 -7.84
C ASP A 242 24.50 31.83 -9.22
N ALA A 243 23.60 30.97 -9.71
CA ALA A 243 23.69 30.42 -11.07
C ALA A 243 23.49 31.50 -12.15
N GLY A 244 22.84 32.62 -11.81
CA GLY A 244 22.62 33.75 -12.71
C GLY A 244 21.48 33.56 -13.72
N THR A 245 20.86 32.38 -13.77
CA THR A 245 19.70 32.07 -14.62
C THR A 245 18.57 31.47 -13.80
N ASP A 246 17.32 31.65 -14.22
CA ASP A 246 16.14 31.11 -13.52
C ASP A 246 16.20 29.58 -13.43
N ASP A 247 16.48 28.89 -14.55
CA ASP A 247 16.62 27.42 -14.58
C ASP A 247 17.75 26.94 -13.66
N GLY A 248 18.88 27.66 -13.64
CA GLY A 248 20.01 27.34 -12.77
C GLY A 248 19.66 27.49 -11.29
N ARG A 249 18.89 28.53 -10.92
CA ARG A 249 18.40 28.75 -9.55
C ARG A 249 17.34 27.71 -9.15
N ILE A 250 16.45 27.31 -10.06
CA ILE A 250 15.48 26.22 -9.85
C ILE A 250 16.23 24.91 -9.58
N GLN A 251 17.23 24.57 -10.40
CA GLN A 251 18.05 23.38 -10.19
C GLN A 251 18.75 23.44 -8.82
N GLN A 252 19.39 24.56 -8.49
CA GLN A 252 20.04 24.76 -7.18
C GLN A 252 19.07 24.63 -6.02
N PHE A 253 17.83 25.13 -6.15
CA PHE A 253 16.79 24.95 -5.14
C PHE A 253 16.54 23.47 -4.87
N HIS A 254 16.29 22.67 -5.91
CA HIS A 254 16.05 21.24 -5.78
C HIS A 254 17.25 20.47 -5.20
N GLU A 255 18.47 20.80 -5.64
CA GLU A 255 19.71 20.20 -5.11
C GLU A 255 20.00 20.58 -3.65
N SER A 256 19.38 21.66 -3.16
CA SER A 256 19.53 22.15 -1.79
C SER A 256 18.47 21.64 -0.81
N LYS A 257 17.55 20.76 -1.25
CA LYS A 257 16.55 20.18 -0.35
C LYS A 257 17.17 19.14 0.58
N LEU A 258 16.75 19.15 1.84
CA LEU A 258 17.09 18.17 2.85
C LEU A 258 15.84 17.36 3.21
N HIS A 259 16.06 16.14 3.72
CA HIS A 259 14.99 15.22 4.09
C HIS A 259 15.33 14.59 5.45
N CYS A 260 14.42 14.68 6.42
CA CYS A 260 14.70 14.29 7.81
C CYS A 260 14.92 12.77 8.00
N SER A 261 14.55 11.97 7.02
CA SER A 261 14.83 10.52 6.99
C SER A 261 16.20 10.16 6.38
N ILE A 262 17.02 11.14 6.01
CA ILE A 262 18.39 10.93 5.54
C ILE A 262 19.37 11.22 6.68
N PRO A 263 20.12 10.23 7.18
CA PRO A 263 21.08 10.45 8.26
C PRO A 263 22.06 11.60 7.95
N GLY A 264 22.30 12.46 8.94
CA GLY A 264 23.19 13.61 8.82
C GLY A 264 22.53 14.87 8.25
N TYR A 265 21.22 14.85 7.93
CA TYR A 265 20.49 16.05 7.53
C TYR A 265 20.60 17.16 8.58
N GLU A 266 20.59 16.80 9.86
CA GLU A 266 20.67 17.72 10.98
C GLU A 266 22.02 18.43 11.04
N ASN A 267 23.10 17.74 10.66
CA ASN A 267 24.44 18.33 10.60
C ASN A 267 24.55 19.29 9.41
N ALA A 268 23.96 18.93 8.27
CA ALA A 268 23.90 19.83 7.11
C ALA A 268 23.09 21.09 7.40
N ALA A 269 21.93 20.94 8.04
CA ALA A 269 21.08 22.03 8.47
C ALA A 269 21.75 22.90 9.56
N ALA A 270 22.42 22.28 10.54
CA ALA A 270 23.17 22.99 11.58
C ALA A 270 24.30 23.82 10.99
N ALA A 271 25.08 23.23 10.08
CA ALA A 271 26.17 23.92 9.38
C ALA A 271 25.68 25.20 8.68
N GLU A 272 24.59 25.10 7.92
CA GLU A 272 23.97 26.24 7.24
C GLU A 272 23.50 27.31 8.24
N LEU A 273 22.78 26.95 9.30
CA LEU A 273 22.30 27.90 10.30
C LEU A 273 23.44 28.60 11.03
N MET A 274 24.47 27.85 11.44
CA MET A 274 25.65 28.41 12.10
C MET A 274 26.34 29.41 11.17
N ALA A 275 26.53 29.05 9.91
CA ALA A 275 27.15 29.94 8.95
C ALA A 275 26.29 31.20 8.72
N ILE A 276 24.96 31.07 8.58
CA ILE A 276 24.03 32.20 8.38
C ILE A 276 24.05 33.13 9.60
N ALA A 277 23.89 32.59 10.82
CA ALA A 277 23.87 33.37 12.05
C ALA A 277 25.24 33.98 12.40
N GLY A 278 26.32 33.35 11.93
CA GLY A 278 27.70 33.77 12.16
C GLY A 278 28.23 34.83 11.19
N VAL A 279 27.66 34.93 9.98
CA VAL A 279 28.14 35.84 8.91
C VAL A 279 28.22 37.30 9.37
N LYS A 280 27.21 37.79 10.10
CA LYS A 280 27.16 39.20 10.55
C LYS A 280 28.31 39.54 11.49
N ASP A 281 28.64 38.61 12.39
CA ASP A 281 29.66 38.81 13.43
C ASP A 281 31.02 38.22 13.03
N ASN A 282 31.13 37.77 11.77
CA ASN A 282 32.32 37.13 11.21
C ASN A 282 32.90 36.01 12.10
N THR A 283 32.04 35.12 12.59
CA THR A 283 32.41 33.96 13.42
C THR A 283 31.69 32.69 12.96
N ILE A 284 32.28 31.52 13.20
CA ILE A 284 31.62 30.21 13.06
C ILE A 284 31.34 29.54 14.42
N ASP A 285 31.85 30.12 15.51
CA ASP A 285 31.53 29.70 16.86
C ASP A 285 30.17 30.29 17.26
N VAL A 286 29.12 29.55 16.91
CA VAL A 286 27.72 29.96 17.07
C VAL A 286 27.03 28.98 18.00
N SER A 287 26.53 29.49 19.13
CA SER A 287 25.73 28.73 20.09
C SER A 287 24.28 28.57 19.62
N LEU A 288 23.55 27.61 20.21
CA LEU A 288 22.11 27.47 19.97
C LEU A 288 21.36 28.77 20.29
N LYS A 289 21.68 29.44 21.40
CA LYS A 289 21.11 30.74 21.77
C LYS A 289 21.21 31.76 20.64
N LYS A 290 22.38 31.85 20.00
CA LYS A 290 22.62 32.77 18.89
C LYS A 290 21.83 32.39 17.62
N VAL A 291 21.68 31.10 17.35
CA VAL A 291 20.79 30.61 16.27
C VAL A 291 19.35 31.03 16.54
N LEU A 292 18.85 30.84 17.77
CA LEU A 292 17.50 31.24 18.17
C LEU A 292 17.29 32.75 18.10
N GLU A 293 18.28 33.53 18.54
CA GLU A 293 18.27 34.99 18.41
C GLU A 293 18.18 35.41 16.94
N TYR A 294 18.99 34.83 16.05
CA TYR A 294 18.88 35.09 14.61
C TYR A 294 17.47 34.76 14.08
N TRP A 295 16.98 33.57 14.39
CA TRP A 295 15.68 33.08 13.92
C TRP A 295 14.52 33.98 14.37
N ASN A 296 14.58 34.47 15.61
CA ASN A 296 13.58 35.37 16.18
C ASN A 296 13.57 36.77 15.53
N HIS A 297 14.58 37.12 14.72
CA HIS A 297 14.66 38.43 14.07
C HIS A 297 14.46 38.38 12.56
N VAL A 298 14.47 37.21 11.92
CA VAL A 298 14.27 37.09 10.46
C VAL A 298 12.85 36.71 10.05
N ASP A 299 12.45 37.10 8.84
CA ASP A 299 11.18 36.67 8.26
C ASP A 299 11.17 35.16 7.97
N SER A 300 9.98 34.56 7.95
CA SER A 300 9.81 33.12 7.72
C SER A 300 10.38 32.64 6.38
N HIS A 301 10.44 33.47 5.34
CA HIS A 301 11.09 33.09 4.07
C HIS A 301 12.60 32.91 4.19
N LYS A 302 13.23 33.46 5.24
CA LYS A 302 14.68 33.34 5.50
C LYS A 302 15.02 32.19 6.45
N THR A 303 14.03 31.39 6.82
CA THR A 303 14.14 30.22 7.70
C THR A 303 13.79 28.95 6.93
N PHE A 304 13.83 27.80 7.59
CA PHE A 304 13.55 26.52 6.93
C PHE A 304 12.11 26.45 6.39
N GLU A 305 11.98 26.29 5.08
CA GLU A 305 10.70 26.06 4.41
C GLU A 305 10.48 24.56 4.28
N ALA A 306 9.43 24.04 4.92
CA ALA A 306 9.04 22.65 4.86
C ALA A 306 7.94 22.42 3.81
N HIS A 307 8.19 21.43 2.97
CA HIS A 307 7.28 20.91 1.95
C HIS A 307 6.73 19.58 2.45
N LEU A 308 5.46 19.53 2.79
CA LEU A 308 4.80 18.32 3.30
C LEU A 308 4.06 17.60 2.15
N PRO A 309 3.53 16.38 2.37
CA PRO A 309 2.82 15.64 1.33
C PRO A 309 1.62 16.43 0.82
N THR A 310 1.17 16.10 -0.40
CA THR A 310 0.04 16.78 -1.07
C THR A 310 -1.21 16.82 -0.21
N LEU A 311 -1.45 15.79 0.62
CA LEU A 311 -2.55 15.70 1.57
C LEU A 311 -2.01 15.24 2.93
N VAL A 312 -2.43 15.91 4.01
CA VAL A 312 -2.06 15.54 5.39
C VAL A 312 -3.33 15.35 6.21
N PRO A 313 -3.61 14.13 6.69
CA PRO A 313 -4.78 13.86 7.53
C PRO A 313 -4.76 14.66 8.83
N LEU A 314 -5.95 14.96 9.38
CA LEU A 314 -6.07 15.72 10.63
C LEU A 314 -5.37 15.04 11.82
N ASP A 315 -5.25 13.70 11.80
CA ASP A 315 -4.58 12.92 12.85
C ASP A 315 -3.06 13.21 12.96
N TYR A 316 -2.47 13.92 11.99
CA TYR A 316 -1.08 14.40 12.04
C TYR A 316 -0.93 15.82 12.58
N ILE A 317 -2.04 16.50 12.88
CA ILE A 317 -2.02 17.77 13.59
C ILE A 317 -1.84 17.48 15.07
N GLU A 318 -0.80 18.05 15.67
CA GLU A 318 -0.50 17.89 17.09
C GLU A 318 -1.23 18.94 17.93
N GLU A 319 -1.15 20.20 17.49
CA GLU A 319 -1.72 21.35 18.20
C GLU A 319 -2.21 22.41 17.22
N ILE A 320 -3.22 23.16 17.63
CA ILE A 320 -3.75 24.31 16.91
C ILE A 320 -3.83 25.47 17.88
N TYR A 321 -3.28 26.63 17.50
CA TYR A 321 -3.46 27.87 18.24
C TYR A 321 -4.33 28.83 17.46
N MET A 322 -5.27 29.48 18.16
CA MET A 322 -6.23 30.39 17.54
C MET A 322 -6.59 31.55 18.50
N PRO A 323 -6.65 32.80 18.03
CA PRO A 323 -7.24 33.91 18.79
C PRO A 323 -8.72 33.67 19.07
N LYS A 324 -9.22 34.14 20.23
CA LYS A 324 -10.61 33.92 20.65
C LYS A 324 -11.63 34.38 19.63
N ASN A 325 -11.48 35.60 19.13
CA ASN A 325 -12.42 36.16 18.15
C ASN A 325 -12.34 35.49 16.77
N VAL A 326 -11.19 34.91 16.40
CA VAL A 326 -11.06 34.08 15.19
C VAL A 326 -11.85 32.78 15.37
N PHE A 327 -11.75 32.13 16.53
CA PHE A 327 -12.54 30.93 16.83
C PHE A 327 -14.04 31.22 16.82
N GLU A 328 -14.46 32.34 17.41
CA GLU A 328 -15.84 32.79 17.42
C GLU A 328 -16.36 33.17 16.03
N SER A 329 -15.47 33.53 15.09
CA SER A 329 -15.82 33.81 13.69
C SER A 329 -16.08 32.57 12.84
N LEU A 330 -15.66 31.38 13.30
CA LEU A 330 -15.93 30.12 12.60
C LEU A 330 -17.43 29.79 12.63
N SER A 331 -17.92 29.07 11.62
CA SER A 331 -19.28 28.52 11.63
C SER A 331 -19.54 27.65 12.87
N GLU A 332 -20.80 27.58 13.30
CA GLU A 332 -21.18 26.78 14.48
C GLU A 332 -20.74 25.32 14.36
N ASP A 333 -20.90 24.74 13.17
CA ASP A 333 -20.53 23.37 12.90
C ASP A 333 -19.01 23.20 12.87
N ALA A 334 -18.26 24.13 12.27
CA ALA A 334 -16.80 24.11 12.33
C ALA A 334 -16.29 24.15 13.77
N ARG A 335 -16.87 24.99 14.65
CA ARG A 335 -16.51 25.04 16.08
C ARG A 335 -16.77 23.71 16.79
N LYS A 336 -17.93 23.08 16.54
CA LYS A 336 -18.28 21.77 17.12
C LYS A 336 -17.34 20.68 16.63
N VAL A 337 -17.08 20.63 15.32
CA VAL A 337 -16.19 19.65 14.68
C VAL A 337 -14.75 19.83 15.17
N ALA A 338 -14.22 21.06 15.20
CA ALA A 338 -12.87 21.33 15.69
C ALA A 338 -12.70 20.89 17.15
N LYS A 339 -13.64 21.22 18.04
CA LYS A 339 -13.63 20.76 19.43
C LYS A 339 -13.70 19.24 19.55
N LYS A 340 -14.53 18.60 18.73
CA LYS A 340 -14.69 17.14 18.73
C LYS A 340 -13.44 16.40 18.26
N ILE A 341 -12.79 16.90 17.21
CA ILE A 341 -11.61 16.25 16.61
C ILE A 341 -10.35 16.50 17.44
N PHE A 342 -10.12 17.76 17.83
CA PHE A 342 -8.84 18.14 18.44
C PHE A 342 -8.87 18.16 19.97
N GLY A 343 -10.04 18.29 20.61
CA GLY A 343 -10.13 18.33 22.07
C GLY A 343 -9.12 19.30 22.69
N ASP A 344 -8.24 18.78 23.53
CA ASP A 344 -7.20 19.55 24.22
C ASP A 344 -6.10 20.09 23.29
N SER A 345 -5.94 19.55 22.08
CA SER A 345 -4.99 20.06 21.08
C SER A 345 -5.42 21.41 20.48
N LEU A 346 -6.70 21.79 20.62
CA LEU A 346 -7.19 23.10 20.20
C LEU A 346 -7.01 24.15 21.31
N LYS A 347 -6.02 25.03 21.16
CA LYS A 347 -5.66 26.09 22.10
C LYS A 347 -6.23 27.44 21.65
N ILE A 348 -7.33 27.84 22.29
CA ILE A 348 -7.91 29.18 22.11
C ILE A 348 -7.21 30.14 23.07
N THR A 349 -6.61 31.20 22.55
CA THR A 349 -5.92 32.21 23.37
C THR A 349 -6.80 33.42 23.59
N GLU A 350 -6.62 34.13 24.71
CA GLU A 350 -7.38 35.36 25.03
C GLU A 350 -7.09 36.54 24.10
N HIS A 351 -6.13 36.40 23.19
CA HIS A 351 -5.82 37.43 22.19
C HIS A 351 -6.98 37.64 21.24
N THR A 352 -7.09 38.87 20.73
CA THR A 352 -7.98 39.24 19.64
C THR A 352 -7.18 39.83 18.49
N VAL A 353 -7.64 39.63 17.27
CA VAL A 353 -7.02 40.20 16.04
C VAL A 353 -8.07 40.90 15.19
N ASP A 354 -7.69 41.94 14.46
CA ASP A 354 -8.61 42.61 13.56
C ASP A 354 -8.99 41.69 12.38
N LEU A 355 -10.26 41.33 12.26
CA LEU A 355 -10.79 40.45 11.21
C LEU A 355 -11.12 41.22 9.91
N ALA A 356 -11.28 42.55 9.98
CA ALA A 356 -11.79 43.36 8.88
C ALA A 356 -10.68 43.90 7.97
N ASN A 357 -9.46 44.12 8.48
CA ASN A 357 -8.34 44.63 7.68
C ASN A 357 -6.98 44.07 8.11
N ALA A 358 -6.44 43.14 7.32
CA ALA A 358 -5.14 42.51 7.56
C ALA A 358 -3.94 43.47 7.59
N ARG A 359 -4.09 44.69 7.04
CA ARG A 359 -3.00 45.67 6.87
C ARG A 359 -3.05 46.87 7.82
N GLN A 360 -4.16 47.12 8.54
CA GLN A 360 -4.34 48.38 9.28
C GLN A 360 -4.14 48.27 10.80
N ASN A 361 -4.21 47.07 11.39
CA ASN A 361 -3.99 46.83 12.83
C ASN A 361 -2.89 45.80 13.08
N GLU A 362 -1.69 46.07 12.55
CA GLU A 362 -0.52 45.20 12.67
C GLU A 362 -0.10 44.96 14.13
N GLY A 363 -0.45 45.87 15.05
CA GLY A 363 -0.07 45.82 16.46
C GLY A 363 -0.56 44.58 17.22
N GLU A 364 -1.87 44.31 17.20
CA GLU A 364 -2.45 43.16 17.92
C GLU A 364 -2.03 41.81 17.29
N ARG A 365 -1.98 41.75 15.95
CA ARG A 365 -1.44 40.57 15.25
C ARG A 365 0.03 40.33 15.58
N LYS A 366 0.84 41.39 15.68
CA LYS A 366 2.23 41.29 16.13
C LYS A 366 2.33 40.78 17.57
N LYS A 367 1.46 41.21 18.49
CA LYS A 367 1.41 40.71 19.87
C LYS A 367 1.07 39.22 19.91
N TYR A 368 0.00 38.80 19.24
CA TYR A 368 -0.36 37.39 19.12
C TYR A 368 0.76 36.56 18.48
N ASN A 369 1.33 37.04 17.38
CA ASN A 369 2.44 36.37 16.69
C ASN A 369 3.67 36.22 17.60
N LYS A 370 4.03 37.26 18.36
CA LYS A 370 5.12 37.20 19.33
C LYS A 370 4.85 36.16 20.40
N HIS A 371 3.65 36.15 20.97
CA HIS A 371 3.23 35.15 21.96
C HIS A 371 3.34 33.71 21.43
N ILE A 372 2.85 33.45 20.21
CA ILE A 372 2.98 32.13 19.60
C ILE A 372 4.44 31.75 19.35
N VAL A 373 5.26 32.67 18.85
CA VAL A 373 6.69 32.42 18.61
C VAL A 373 7.42 32.08 19.91
N GLU A 374 7.12 32.78 21.01
CA GLU A 374 7.68 32.48 22.33
C GLU A 374 7.27 31.08 22.82
N ILE A 375 6.00 30.69 22.67
CA ILE A 375 5.52 29.33 22.98
C ILE A 375 6.27 28.29 22.15
N LEU A 376 6.41 28.51 20.84
CA LEU A 376 7.08 27.57 19.94
C LEU A 376 8.56 27.42 20.27
N ILE A 377 9.26 28.54 20.55
CA ILE A 377 10.67 28.50 20.96
C ILE A 377 10.81 27.73 22.28
N ASP A 378 9.99 28.02 23.29
CA ASP A 378 10.01 27.32 24.59
C ASP A 378 9.72 25.83 24.42
N LYS A 379 8.75 25.48 23.58
CA LYS A 379 8.42 24.08 23.24
C LYS A 379 9.61 23.37 22.59
N PHE A 380 10.26 23.98 21.61
CA PHE A 380 11.39 23.35 20.92
C PHE A 380 12.68 23.33 21.76
N ASP A 381 12.85 24.27 22.69
CA ASP A 381 13.98 24.30 23.64
C ASP A 381 13.83 23.21 24.72
N LYS A 382 12.62 23.04 25.26
CA LYS A 382 12.34 22.07 26.35
C LYS A 382 12.15 20.64 25.87
N ASN A 383 11.92 20.41 24.59
CA ASN A 383 11.55 19.10 24.04
C ASN A 383 12.59 18.49 23.07
N PRO A 384 13.91 18.43 23.41
CA PRO A 384 14.88 17.74 22.55
C PRO A 384 14.68 16.21 22.54
N LYS A 385 13.84 15.68 23.44
CA LYS A 385 13.54 14.25 23.58
C LYS A 385 12.25 13.90 22.83
N CYS A 386 12.32 13.88 21.51
CA CYS A 386 11.29 13.22 20.72
C CYS A 386 11.24 11.74 21.14
N SER A 387 10.06 11.28 21.54
CA SER A 387 9.77 9.91 21.96
C SER A 387 10.19 8.93 20.86
N ARG A 388 10.96 7.90 21.24
CA ARG A 388 11.37 6.75 20.40
C ARG A 388 11.65 7.17 18.94
N GLN A 389 12.64 8.04 18.72
CA GLN A 389 12.95 8.49 17.37
C GLN A 389 13.35 7.30 16.49
N LEU A 390 12.43 6.93 15.62
CA LEU A 390 12.71 6.24 14.37
C LEU A 390 13.92 6.94 13.72
N HIS A 391 14.95 6.26 13.21
CA HIS A 391 16.19 6.92 12.74
C HIS A 391 16.53 6.64 11.28
N GLY A 392 15.62 5.99 10.53
CA GLY A 392 15.89 5.58 9.15
C GLY A 392 15.03 6.22 8.08
N SER A 393 15.36 5.87 6.82
CA SER A 393 14.62 6.31 5.63
C SER A 393 13.21 5.71 5.60
N PHE A 394 12.24 6.50 5.15
CA PHE A 394 10.87 6.08 4.89
C PHE A 394 10.64 6.19 3.39
N ILE A 395 10.16 5.12 2.79
CA ILE A 395 10.10 4.95 1.35
C ILE A 395 8.85 4.16 1.03
N THR A 396 8.02 4.68 0.15
CA THR A 396 6.88 3.92 -0.36
C THR A 396 7.23 3.44 -1.76
N VAL A 397 7.55 2.15 -1.88
CA VAL A 397 7.95 1.55 -3.16
C VAL A 397 6.68 1.25 -3.98
N PRO A 398 6.54 1.78 -5.20
CA PRO A 398 5.39 1.50 -6.06
C PRO A 398 5.43 0.04 -6.56
N PRO A 399 4.28 -0.56 -6.89
CA PRO A 399 4.25 -1.88 -7.50
C PRO A 399 4.95 -1.84 -8.85
N ASN A 400 5.93 -2.71 -9.06
CA ASN A 400 6.67 -2.76 -10.33
C ASN A 400 7.09 -4.18 -10.74
N GLU A 401 6.60 -5.21 -10.05
CA GLU A 401 6.93 -6.61 -10.32
C GLU A 401 8.45 -6.88 -10.31
N PHE A 402 9.20 -6.18 -9.45
CA PHE A 402 10.66 -6.25 -9.39
C PHE A 402 11.39 -5.86 -10.69
N ARG A 403 10.74 -5.05 -11.54
CA ARG A 403 11.35 -4.57 -12.80
C ARG A 403 12.16 -3.30 -12.60
N ASP A 404 11.78 -2.47 -11.64
CA ASP A 404 12.47 -1.22 -11.31
C ASP A 404 13.08 -1.28 -9.91
N HIS A 405 14.33 -0.81 -9.80
CA HIS A 405 15.09 -0.79 -8.55
C HIS A 405 15.38 0.66 -8.16
N ILE A 406 14.81 1.10 -7.06
CA ILE A 406 14.99 2.46 -6.54
C ILE A 406 16.31 2.51 -5.77
N LEU A 407 17.27 3.29 -6.25
CA LEU A 407 18.54 3.54 -5.56
C LEU A 407 18.29 4.37 -4.30
N LEU A 408 18.79 3.89 -3.16
CA LEU A 408 18.80 4.66 -1.93
C LEU A 408 19.91 5.72 -1.95
N PRO A 409 19.66 6.95 -1.46
CA PRO A 409 20.65 8.03 -1.48
C PRO A 409 21.90 7.75 -0.63
N LEU A 410 21.72 6.96 0.43
CA LEU A 410 22.76 6.58 1.39
C LEU A 410 23.39 5.25 0.98
N THR A 411 24.66 5.28 0.58
CA THR A 411 25.46 4.08 0.30
C THR A 411 26.12 3.56 1.58
N ILE A 412 26.60 2.33 1.57
CA ILE A 412 27.31 1.73 2.72
C ILE A 412 28.54 2.56 3.09
N SER A 413 29.36 2.96 2.12
CA SER A 413 30.56 3.78 2.41
C SER A 413 30.19 5.12 3.05
N LYS A 414 29.14 5.79 2.56
CA LYS A 414 28.66 7.05 3.16
C LYS A 414 28.14 6.85 4.59
N ALA A 415 27.42 5.76 4.84
CA ALA A 415 26.98 5.41 6.19
C ALA A 415 28.18 5.17 7.12
N TYR A 416 29.25 4.54 6.61
CA TYR A 416 30.47 4.29 7.38
C TYR A 416 31.21 5.58 7.72
N GLU A 417 31.33 6.51 6.77
CA GLU A 417 31.89 7.85 7.01
C GLU A 417 31.11 8.57 8.13
N GLN A 418 29.78 8.49 8.11
CA GLN A 418 28.92 9.08 9.16
C GLN A 418 29.11 8.40 10.52
N TYR A 419 29.28 7.07 10.53
CA TYR A 419 29.58 6.32 11.75
C TYR A 419 30.92 6.77 12.35
N GLN A 420 31.97 6.87 11.54
CA GLN A 420 33.29 7.32 11.99
C GLN A 420 33.29 8.76 12.50
N ALA A 421 32.49 9.65 11.89
CA ALA A 421 32.36 11.03 12.35
C ALA A 421 31.72 11.13 13.75
N THR A 422 30.87 10.17 14.13
CA THR A 422 30.13 10.17 15.40
C THR A 422 30.74 9.26 16.46
N HIS A 423 31.59 8.29 16.07
CA HIS A 423 32.19 7.31 16.95
C HIS A 423 33.72 7.44 16.95
N LYS A 424 34.30 7.73 18.12
CA LYS A 424 35.77 7.84 18.30
C LYS A 424 36.51 6.51 18.18
N LYS A 425 35.80 5.38 18.20
CA LYS A 425 36.37 4.03 18.14
C LYS A 425 35.88 3.33 16.88
N HIS A 426 36.75 2.53 16.28
CA HIS A 426 36.36 1.61 15.21
C HIS A 426 35.22 0.71 15.68
N PRO A 427 34.35 0.27 14.76
CA PRO A 427 33.29 -0.66 15.12
C PRO A 427 33.88 -1.95 15.71
N PRO A 428 33.17 -2.58 16.65
CA PRO A 428 33.66 -3.78 17.33
C PRO A 428 33.82 -4.98 16.38
N THR A 429 33.09 -4.98 15.26
CA THR A 429 33.18 -5.98 14.19
C THR A 429 33.15 -5.29 12.83
N ASP A 430 33.57 -6.00 11.77
CA ASP A 430 33.45 -5.54 10.38
C ASP A 430 32.09 -5.95 9.77
N ASP A 431 31.08 -6.05 10.62
CA ASP A 431 29.73 -6.41 10.24
C ASP A 431 28.94 -5.18 9.80
N ILE A 432 28.10 -5.36 8.79
CA ILE A 432 27.13 -4.36 8.35
C ILE A 432 25.74 -4.85 8.76
N TYR A 433 24.96 -3.98 9.39
CA TYR A 433 23.58 -4.23 9.81
C TYR A 433 22.65 -3.30 9.06
N ILE A 434 21.78 -3.87 8.23
CA ILE A 434 20.72 -3.12 7.54
C ILE A 434 19.39 -3.46 8.20
N TYR A 435 18.76 -2.44 8.80
CA TYR A 435 17.44 -2.58 9.41
C TYR A 435 16.40 -1.88 8.55
N TRP A 436 15.19 -2.43 8.49
CA TRP A 436 14.02 -1.75 7.93
C TRP A 436 12.74 -2.33 8.51
N GLN A 437 11.64 -1.62 8.33
CA GLN A 437 10.31 -2.08 8.69
C GLN A 437 9.43 -2.06 7.44
N SER A 438 8.62 -3.10 7.23
CA SER A 438 7.62 -3.10 6.15
C SER A 438 6.37 -3.89 6.53
N MET A 439 5.23 -3.48 5.96
CA MET A 439 3.99 -4.25 5.99
C MET A 439 3.92 -5.18 4.78
N ASP A 440 3.15 -6.26 4.90
CA ASP A 440 2.76 -7.18 3.82
C ASP A 440 3.89 -7.92 3.05
N GLY A 441 5.16 -7.60 3.29
CA GLY A 441 6.28 -8.18 2.56
C GLY A 441 6.29 -7.77 1.08
N ASP A 442 6.63 -8.73 0.20
CA ASP A 442 6.78 -8.56 -1.26
C ASP A 442 7.80 -7.47 -1.66
N VAL A 443 8.92 -7.42 -0.92
CA VAL A 443 9.97 -6.42 -1.05
C VAL A 443 11.32 -7.07 -1.34
N MET A 444 12.10 -6.45 -2.21
CA MET A 444 13.46 -6.86 -2.53
C MET A 444 14.44 -5.75 -2.19
N ILE A 445 15.47 -6.09 -1.42
CA ILE A 445 16.66 -5.26 -1.21
C ILE A 445 17.78 -5.82 -2.07
N THR A 446 18.41 -4.97 -2.86
CA THR A 446 19.56 -5.36 -3.70
C THR A 446 20.77 -4.52 -3.32
N LEU A 447 21.92 -5.16 -3.13
CA LEU A 447 23.18 -4.47 -2.91
C LEU A 447 24.15 -4.78 -4.04
N SER A 448 24.83 -3.77 -4.54
CA SER A 448 25.82 -3.93 -5.62
C SER A 448 27.10 -3.15 -5.33
N ASP A 449 28.19 -3.54 -5.97
CA ASP A 449 29.47 -2.84 -5.92
C ASP A 449 29.54 -1.62 -6.85
N GLN A 450 28.71 -1.61 -7.90
CA GLN A 450 28.58 -0.53 -8.87
C GLN A 450 27.12 -0.12 -9.10
N LEU A 451 26.91 1.06 -9.68
CA LEU A 451 25.57 1.52 -10.03
C LEU A 451 24.93 0.60 -11.07
N LEU A 452 23.71 0.14 -10.78
CA LEU A 452 22.89 -0.62 -11.73
C LEU A 452 22.39 0.32 -12.83
N GLY A 453 22.77 0.04 -14.08
CA GLY A 453 22.19 0.67 -15.26
C GLY A 453 20.80 0.07 -15.60
N ARG A 454 20.01 0.78 -16.41
CA ARG A 454 18.75 0.25 -16.97
C ARG A 454 18.97 -0.86 -17.99
N GLU A 455 20.15 -0.90 -18.61
CA GLU A 455 20.56 -1.95 -19.52
C GLU A 455 21.43 -2.97 -18.77
N SER A 456 21.14 -4.25 -18.97
CA SER A 456 21.76 -5.37 -18.28
C SER A 456 23.26 -5.46 -18.61
N SER A 457 24.12 -4.81 -17.82
CA SER A 457 25.54 -5.12 -17.89
C SER A 457 25.76 -6.52 -17.33
N ASP A 458 26.30 -7.42 -18.14
CA ASP A 458 26.30 -8.86 -17.86
C ASP A 458 27.12 -9.31 -16.65
N ASN A 459 27.93 -8.42 -16.06
CA ASN A 459 28.93 -8.78 -15.05
C ASN A 459 28.69 -8.20 -13.64
N VAL A 460 27.53 -7.59 -13.34
CA VAL A 460 27.31 -7.05 -11.97
C VAL A 460 26.93 -8.17 -11.01
N GLN A 461 27.76 -8.39 -9.99
CA GLN A 461 27.44 -9.27 -8.86
C GLN A 461 26.62 -8.48 -7.83
N CYS A 462 25.46 -9.00 -7.45
CA CYS A 462 24.57 -8.33 -6.50
C CYS A 462 24.21 -9.27 -5.35
N LEU A 463 24.15 -8.76 -4.11
CA LEU A 463 23.41 -9.43 -3.05
C LEU A 463 21.93 -9.11 -3.21
N VAL A 464 21.11 -10.12 -3.43
CA VAL A 464 19.64 -10.01 -3.49
C VAL A 464 19.04 -10.60 -2.23
N CYS A 465 18.27 -9.79 -1.52
CA CYS A 465 17.48 -10.19 -0.35
C CYS A 465 16.00 -9.97 -0.68
N TYR A 466 15.25 -11.06 -0.87
CA TYR A 466 13.81 -11.01 -1.13
C TYR A 466 13.04 -11.44 0.11
N VAL A 467 12.10 -10.60 0.54
CA VAL A 467 11.09 -10.92 1.55
C VAL A 467 9.77 -11.15 0.84
N ALA A 468 9.28 -12.38 0.93
CA ALA A 468 8.02 -12.78 0.34
C ALA A 468 6.83 -12.03 0.94
N LYS A 469 5.74 -11.97 0.16
CA LYS A 469 4.45 -11.46 0.64
C LYS A 469 4.00 -12.26 1.86
N THR A 470 3.51 -11.57 2.90
CA THR A 470 2.92 -12.24 4.06
C THR A 470 1.69 -13.04 3.63
N PRO A 471 1.55 -14.30 4.05
CA PRO A 471 0.41 -15.12 3.68
C PRO A 471 -0.87 -14.54 4.31
N SER A 472 -1.93 -14.38 3.50
CA SER A 472 -3.23 -13.96 4.01
C SER A 472 -3.91 -15.12 4.73
N THR A 473 -4.29 -14.91 5.98
CA THR A 473 -5.01 -15.90 6.82
C THR A 473 -6.42 -16.22 6.32
N THR A 474 -6.93 -15.48 5.34
CA THR A 474 -8.32 -15.60 4.82
C THR A 474 -8.47 -16.54 3.62
N THR A 475 -7.37 -17.05 3.05
CA THR A 475 -7.44 -17.95 1.88
C THR A 475 -7.31 -19.42 2.27
N PRO A 476 -8.27 -20.29 1.91
CA PRO A 476 -8.22 -21.73 2.21
C PRO A 476 -7.12 -22.49 1.44
N ASN A 477 -6.56 -21.89 0.40
CA ASN A 477 -5.39 -22.38 -0.33
C ASN A 477 -4.12 -21.66 0.13
N TYR A 478 -3.65 -21.99 1.34
CA TYR A 478 -2.39 -21.49 1.87
C TYR A 478 -1.21 -22.00 1.03
N HIS A 479 -0.64 -21.11 0.21
CA HIS A 479 0.63 -21.31 -0.48
C HIS A 479 1.56 -20.16 -0.10
N GLU A 480 2.50 -20.41 0.81
CA GLU A 480 3.48 -19.39 1.18
C GLU A 480 4.48 -19.14 0.06
N SER A 481 4.67 -17.86 -0.25
CA SER A 481 5.77 -17.41 -1.10
C SER A 481 7.09 -17.51 -0.30
N CYS A 482 8.19 -17.87 -0.97
CA CYS A 482 9.47 -18.11 -0.31
C CYS A 482 10.33 -16.83 -0.25
N SER A 483 10.81 -16.46 0.94
CA SER A 483 11.86 -15.44 1.13
C SER A 483 13.25 -16.06 0.88
N TYR A 484 14.22 -15.31 0.36
CA TYR A 484 15.55 -15.85 0.05
C TYR A 484 16.69 -14.81 0.04
N LEU A 485 17.93 -15.33 0.10
CA LEU A 485 19.18 -14.62 -0.15
C LEU A 485 19.85 -15.22 -1.38
N ASN A 486 20.35 -14.39 -2.30
CA ASN A 486 20.98 -14.82 -3.55
C ASN A 486 22.08 -13.83 -4.01
N ASN A 487 22.96 -14.26 -4.91
CA ASN A 487 24.03 -13.47 -5.54
C ASN A 487 23.75 -13.10 -7.02
N GLY A 488 22.52 -13.35 -7.51
CA GLY A 488 22.14 -13.20 -8.91
C GLY A 488 21.75 -11.78 -9.32
N LYS A 489 21.33 -11.63 -10.59
CA LYS A 489 20.86 -10.34 -11.11
C LYS A 489 19.49 -9.98 -10.51
N PRO A 490 19.25 -8.73 -10.09
CA PRO A 490 17.99 -8.31 -9.48
C PRO A 490 16.75 -8.64 -10.33
N TYR A 491 16.82 -8.40 -11.65
CA TYR A 491 15.73 -8.62 -12.61
C TYR A 491 15.40 -10.10 -12.86
N GLN A 492 16.22 -11.02 -12.36
CA GLN A 492 15.99 -12.47 -12.51
C GLN A 492 15.10 -13.03 -11.39
N HIS A 493 14.44 -12.18 -10.61
CA HIS A 493 13.54 -12.57 -9.52
C HIS A 493 12.63 -13.76 -9.89
N PHE A 494 11.98 -13.70 -11.07
CA PHE A 494 11.06 -14.74 -11.55
C PHE A 494 11.75 -16.08 -11.83
N ILE A 495 13.00 -16.05 -12.30
CA ILE A 495 13.80 -17.26 -12.55
C ILE A 495 14.23 -17.88 -11.21
N VAL A 496 14.68 -17.04 -10.28
CA VAL A 496 15.20 -17.45 -8.97
C VAL A 496 14.09 -18.02 -8.09
N LYS A 497 12.86 -17.48 -8.17
CA LYS A 497 11.70 -17.96 -7.40
C LYS A 497 11.40 -19.44 -7.62
N HIS A 498 11.79 -19.99 -8.78
CA HIS A 498 11.57 -21.40 -9.13
C HIS A 498 12.80 -22.29 -8.90
N ASN A 499 13.92 -21.74 -8.41
CA ASN A 499 15.15 -22.50 -8.17
C ASN A 499 15.27 -22.97 -6.71
N SER A 500 15.25 -24.29 -6.50
CA SER A 500 15.28 -24.94 -5.19
C SER A 500 16.60 -24.78 -4.43
N THR A 501 17.70 -24.35 -5.07
CA THR A 501 19.00 -24.18 -4.40
C THR A 501 19.07 -22.93 -3.52
N PHE A 502 18.27 -21.90 -3.83
CA PHE A 502 18.29 -20.60 -3.14
C PHE A 502 16.98 -20.32 -2.40
N ALA A 503 15.89 -20.95 -2.82
CA ALA A 503 14.63 -21.00 -2.09
C ALA A 503 14.76 -21.96 -0.90
N LYS A 504 15.39 -21.53 0.20
CA LYS A 504 15.08 -22.11 1.51
C LYS A 504 13.70 -21.61 1.92
N GLY A 505 12.69 -22.11 1.20
CA GLY A 505 11.29 -22.00 1.54
C GLY A 505 11.09 -22.66 2.89
N LEU A 506 11.04 -21.84 3.92
CA LEU A 506 10.44 -22.24 5.16
C LEU A 506 9.05 -21.62 5.14
N ASN A 507 8.04 -22.50 5.11
CA ASN A 507 6.61 -22.23 5.27
C ASN A 507 6.27 -21.62 6.66
N THR A 508 7.20 -20.83 7.19
CA THR A 508 7.29 -20.48 8.59
C THR A 508 8.18 -19.27 8.83
N PHE A 509 8.71 -18.58 7.79
CA PHE A 509 9.60 -17.44 8.03
C PHE A 509 8.92 -16.41 8.90
N HIS A 510 7.67 -16.03 8.61
CA HIS A 510 6.87 -15.13 9.44
C HIS A 510 6.05 -15.82 10.55
N LEU A 511 6.29 -17.11 10.82
CA LEU A 511 5.48 -17.86 11.79
C LEU A 511 5.63 -17.26 13.20
N GLY A 512 4.49 -17.02 13.86
CA GLY A 512 4.45 -16.45 15.21
C GLY A 512 4.53 -14.93 15.27
N CYS A 513 4.73 -14.25 14.14
CA CYS A 513 4.62 -12.80 14.05
C CYS A 513 3.17 -12.37 13.80
N ASN A 514 2.75 -11.29 14.46
CA ASN A 514 1.57 -10.57 14.02
C ASN A 514 1.90 -9.87 12.69
N VAL A 515 1.31 -10.35 11.59
CA VAL A 515 1.55 -9.86 10.23
C VAL A 515 0.64 -8.69 9.83
N ASP A 516 -0.31 -8.30 10.70
CA ASP A 516 -1.27 -7.23 10.44
C ASP A 516 -0.68 -5.82 10.69
N ASP A 517 0.63 -5.71 10.94
CA ASP A 517 1.35 -4.46 11.22
C ASP A 517 2.83 -4.55 10.77
N PHE A 518 3.60 -3.48 10.96
CA PHE A 518 5.00 -3.39 10.54
C PHE A 518 5.89 -4.45 11.20
N LEU A 519 6.50 -5.30 10.37
CA LEU A 519 7.53 -6.23 10.76
C LEU A 519 8.90 -5.55 10.66
N THR A 520 9.75 -5.74 11.68
CA THR A 520 11.14 -5.25 11.67
C THR A 520 12.04 -6.32 11.11
N TYR A 521 12.84 -6.00 10.10
CA TYR A 521 13.81 -6.89 9.48
C TYR A 521 15.23 -6.40 9.74
N CYS A 522 16.16 -7.37 9.81
CA CYS A 522 17.59 -7.13 9.95
C CYS A 522 18.36 -8.05 9.01
N LEU A 523 19.07 -7.45 8.05
CA LEU A 523 20.04 -8.11 7.19
C LEU A 523 21.45 -7.83 7.75
N ARG A 524 22.08 -8.85 8.32
CA ARG A 524 23.46 -8.82 8.81
C ARG A 524 24.39 -9.35 7.72
N ILE A 525 25.43 -8.59 7.39
CA ILE A 525 26.46 -8.94 6.41
C ILE A 525 27.80 -9.03 7.15
N GLU A 526 28.34 -10.23 7.27
CA GLU A 526 29.61 -10.52 7.92
C GLU A 526 30.69 -10.64 6.83
N THR A 527 31.43 -9.55 6.64
CA THR A 527 32.34 -9.42 5.49
C THR A 527 33.54 -10.37 5.55
N LYS A 528 33.99 -10.79 6.74
CA LYS A 528 35.16 -11.67 6.94
C LYS A 528 34.92 -13.12 6.55
N ASN A 529 33.77 -13.67 6.92
CA ASN A 529 33.42 -15.08 6.72
C ASN A 529 32.49 -15.28 5.51
N GLY A 530 32.09 -14.21 4.82
CA GLY A 530 31.18 -14.29 3.68
C GLY A 530 29.72 -14.56 4.06
N GLN A 531 29.36 -14.48 5.35
CA GLN A 531 28.04 -14.88 5.82
C GLN A 531 27.05 -13.71 5.74
N VAL A 532 25.86 -13.98 5.21
CA VAL A 532 24.72 -13.07 5.22
C VAL A 532 23.57 -13.72 5.95
N THR A 533 22.95 -13.00 6.88
CA THR A 533 21.83 -13.50 7.68
C THR A 533 20.68 -12.50 7.67
N LEU A 534 19.50 -12.95 7.23
CA LEU A 534 18.23 -12.25 7.32
C LEU A 534 17.45 -12.75 8.54
N SER A 535 16.96 -11.80 9.32
CA SER A 535 16.15 -12.00 10.52
C SER A 535 15.00 -11.00 10.56
N HIS A 536 13.95 -11.29 11.33
CA HIS A 536 12.78 -10.42 11.45
C HIS A 536 12.17 -10.51 12.87
N ALA A 537 11.35 -9.53 13.26
CA ALA A 537 10.57 -9.54 14.49
C ALA A 537 9.23 -8.81 14.29
N GLY A 538 8.19 -9.27 15.00
CA GLY A 538 6.88 -8.62 15.00
C GLY A 538 6.87 -7.25 15.69
N PRO A 539 5.72 -6.53 15.66
CA PRO A 539 5.57 -5.18 16.23
C PRO A 539 5.94 -5.07 17.71
N ASN A 540 5.68 -6.13 18.49
CA ASN A 540 6.04 -6.20 19.90
C ASN A 540 7.54 -6.41 20.15
N SER A 541 8.38 -6.48 19.09
CA SER A 541 9.80 -6.88 19.14
C SER A 541 10.01 -8.30 19.70
N ILE A 542 8.94 -9.10 19.73
CA ILE A 542 8.92 -10.49 20.19
C ILE A 542 8.69 -11.39 18.98
N TYR A 543 9.33 -12.55 19.01
CA TYR A 543 9.24 -13.67 18.08
C TYR A 543 10.00 -13.50 16.76
N ASN A 544 11.25 -13.97 16.79
CA ASN A 544 11.90 -14.56 15.63
C ASN A 544 12.17 -16.05 15.92
N HIS A 545 11.51 -16.95 15.20
CA HIS A 545 11.80 -18.38 15.28
C HIS A 545 12.75 -18.86 14.16
N GLN A 546 13.00 -18.03 13.13
CA GLN A 546 13.73 -18.44 11.93
C GLN A 546 14.61 -17.36 11.32
N LYS A 547 15.83 -17.76 10.97
CA LYS A 547 16.78 -16.93 10.22
C LYS A 547 17.07 -17.58 8.88
N ILE A 548 17.23 -16.75 7.85
CA ILE A 548 17.75 -17.20 6.57
C ILE A 548 19.22 -16.80 6.52
N SER A 549 20.11 -17.79 6.54
CA SER A 549 21.55 -17.56 6.47
C SER A 549 22.15 -18.26 5.26
N HIS A 550 23.05 -17.57 4.56
CA HIS A 550 23.80 -18.10 3.43
C HIS A 550 25.24 -17.58 3.49
N ALA A 551 26.21 -18.41 3.11
CA ALA A 551 27.63 -18.04 3.06
C ALA A 551 28.07 -17.96 1.61
N PHE A 552 28.45 -16.77 1.15
CA PHE A 552 28.91 -16.51 -0.21
C PHE A 552 30.43 -16.65 -0.30
N HIS A 553 30.91 -17.35 -1.32
CA HIS A 553 32.33 -17.39 -1.60
C HIS A 553 32.80 -16.06 -2.19
N LYS A 554 33.99 -15.58 -1.81
CA LYS A 554 34.52 -14.29 -2.28
C LYS A 554 34.63 -14.16 -3.81
N ASN A 555 34.83 -15.27 -4.51
CA ASN A 555 34.90 -15.32 -5.97
C ASN A 555 33.50 -15.21 -6.62
N GLU A 556 32.48 -15.61 -5.89
CA GLU A 556 31.08 -15.62 -6.31
C GLU A 556 30.39 -14.28 -6.03
N LEU A 557 30.62 -13.73 -4.84
CA LEU A 557 30.13 -12.42 -4.43
C LEU A 557 31.07 -11.86 -3.35
N ASN A 558 31.80 -10.80 -3.69
CA ASN A 558 32.68 -10.16 -2.71
C ASN A 558 31.91 -9.14 -1.85
N LEU A 559 31.47 -9.58 -0.67
CA LEU A 559 30.71 -8.75 0.27
C LEU A 559 31.45 -7.47 0.72
N THR A 560 32.80 -7.43 0.65
CA THR A 560 33.58 -6.24 1.04
C THR A 560 33.47 -5.10 0.03
N LYS A 561 32.95 -5.36 -1.18
CA LYS A 561 32.82 -4.37 -2.24
C LYS A 561 31.41 -3.77 -2.35
N LEU A 562 30.42 -4.35 -1.66
CA LEU A 562 29.05 -3.88 -1.70
C LEU A 562 28.96 -2.44 -1.19
N ASN A 563 28.31 -1.58 -1.96
CA ASN A 563 28.22 -0.15 -1.64
C ASN A 563 26.82 0.42 -1.88
N TYR A 564 26.26 0.21 -3.07
CA TYR A 564 24.96 0.76 -3.45
C TYR A 564 23.83 -0.12 -2.94
N VAL A 565 22.74 0.51 -2.50
CA VAL A 565 21.57 -0.18 -1.93
C VAL A 565 20.34 0.22 -2.72
N TYR A 566 19.56 -0.76 -3.15
CA TYR A 566 18.34 -0.58 -3.91
C TYR A 566 17.17 -1.26 -3.23
N VAL A 567 15.97 -0.72 -3.45
CA VAL A 567 14.70 -1.33 -3.02
C VAL A 567 13.75 -1.48 -4.20
N SER A 568 12.99 -2.57 -4.20
CA SER A 568 12.00 -2.87 -5.24
C SER A 568 10.81 -3.64 -4.63
N ALA A 569 9.65 -3.59 -5.28
CA ALA A 569 8.42 -4.20 -4.79
C ALA A 569 7.72 -5.00 -5.88
N GLY A 570 6.98 -6.02 -5.47
CA GLY A 570 6.27 -6.89 -6.39
C GLY A 570 4.98 -6.28 -6.92
N SER A 571 3.87 -6.97 -6.65
CA SER A 571 2.55 -6.62 -7.21
C SER A 571 1.83 -5.50 -6.43
N GLN A 572 2.33 -5.16 -5.25
CA GLN A 572 1.69 -4.21 -4.34
C GLN A 572 2.64 -3.08 -3.97
N ARG A 573 2.05 -1.96 -3.55
CA ARG A 573 2.79 -0.84 -2.99
C ARG A 573 3.29 -1.24 -1.60
N VAL A 574 4.59 -1.16 -1.35
CA VAL A 574 5.18 -1.54 -0.07
C VAL A 574 5.72 -0.32 0.66
N PRO A 575 5.15 0.05 1.82
CA PRO A 575 5.75 1.06 2.69
C PRO A 575 6.91 0.46 3.46
N ILE A 576 8.09 1.06 3.30
CA ILE A 576 9.31 0.80 4.06
C ILE A 576 9.53 1.96 5.01
N ARG A 577 9.85 1.67 6.27
CA ARG A 577 10.18 2.67 7.30
C ARG A 577 11.46 2.27 8.00
N ASN A 578 12.11 3.21 8.67
CA ASN A 578 13.31 2.93 9.47
C ASN A 578 14.44 2.22 8.72
N PHE A 579 14.56 2.47 7.41
CA PHE A 579 15.67 1.91 6.65
C PHE A 579 16.99 2.54 7.12
N THR A 580 17.86 1.77 7.76
CA THR A 580 19.15 2.24 8.29
C THR A 580 20.28 1.28 7.97
N ILE A 581 21.49 1.82 7.83
CA ILE A 581 22.73 1.05 7.68
C ILE A 581 23.61 1.37 8.89
N ASN A 582 24.02 0.35 9.64
CA ASN A 582 24.77 0.48 10.88
C ASN A 582 25.97 -0.47 10.90
N PHE A 583 26.97 -0.13 11.71
CA PHE A 583 28.20 -0.91 11.91
C PHE A 583 28.33 -1.46 13.34
N SER A 584 27.24 -1.38 14.09
CA SER A 584 27.06 -1.97 15.41
C SER A 584 25.58 -2.32 15.59
N LYS A 585 25.29 -3.34 16.40
CA LYS A 585 23.90 -3.74 16.68
C LYS A 585 23.13 -2.61 17.36
N VAL A 586 21.95 -2.30 16.82
CA VAL A 586 20.99 -1.36 17.44
C VAL A 586 20.04 -2.17 18.32
N LYS A 587 20.22 -2.12 19.64
CA LYS A 587 19.49 -2.98 20.61
C LYS A 587 17.96 -2.90 20.44
N GLU A 588 17.44 -1.72 20.12
CA GLU A 588 16.01 -1.46 20.00
C GLU A 588 15.38 -1.98 18.70
N LEU A 589 16.19 -2.14 17.64
CA LEU A 589 15.73 -2.61 16.32
C LEU A 589 16.14 -4.06 16.04
N HIS A 590 17.06 -4.61 16.83
CA HIS A 590 17.60 -5.93 16.56
C HIS A 590 16.58 -7.01 16.96
N PRO A 591 16.16 -7.88 16.01
CA PRO A 591 15.22 -8.95 16.32
C PRO A 591 15.71 -9.83 17.47
N SER A 592 14.89 -9.97 18.51
CA SER A 592 15.13 -10.95 19.57
C SER A 592 14.85 -12.35 19.02
N VAL A 593 15.68 -13.33 19.39
CA VAL A 593 15.59 -14.70 18.89
C VAL A 593 15.35 -15.60 20.08
N ASP A 594 14.29 -16.40 20.04
CA ASP A 594 14.05 -17.42 21.04
C ASP A 594 14.73 -18.72 20.62
N ASP A 595 16.02 -18.83 20.93
CA ASP A 595 16.82 -20.03 20.64
C ASP A 595 16.33 -21.27 21.43
N LYS A 596 15.42 -21.10 22.41
CA LYS A 596 14.84 -22.21 23.19
C LYS A 596 13.57 -22.77 22.55
N PHE A 597 13.03 -22.12 21.52
CA PHE A 597 11.87 -22.62 20.80
C PHE A 597 12.23 -23.91 20.04
N LYS A 598 11.94 -25.06 20.65
CA LYS A 598 11.99 -26.35 19.98
C LYS A 598 10.68 -26.54 19.25
N ARG A 599 10.74 -26.61 17.93
CA ARG A 599 9.62 -27.14 17.13
C ARG A 599 9.38 -28.56 17.61
N GLU A 600 8.20 -28.84 18.16
CA GLU A 600 7.78 -30.24 18.30
C GLU A 600 7.66 -30.80 16.89
N ASP A 601 8.63 -31.62 16.49
CA ASP A 601 8.52 -32.40 15.27
C ASP A 601 7.28 -33.30 15.41
N LEU A 602 6.24 -32.97 14.65
CA LEU A 602 4.99 -33.72 14.53
C LEU A 602 5.18 -35.14 13.94
N THR A 603 6.41 -35.66 13.89
CA THR A 603 6.76 -36.95 13.29
C THR A 603 7.33 -37.98 14.27
N THR A 604 7.58 -37.63 15.54
CA THR A 604 8.14 -38.59 16.51
C THR A 604 7.49 -38.50 17.89
N VAL A 605 6.27 -39.05 18.01
CA VAL A 605 5.78 -39.59 19.28
C VAL A 605 5.69 -41.11 19.14
N LYS A 606 6.83 -41.79 19.27
CA LYS A 606 6.82 -43.20 19.67
C LYS A 606 6.51 -43.23 21.16
N LYS A 607 5.46 -43.99 21.48
CA LYS A 607 5.06 -44.40 22.82
C LYS A 607 6.27 -44.81 23.66
N ASP A 608 6.39 -44.23 24.85
CA ASP A 608 6.67 -45.05 26.02
C ASP A 608 5.80 -44.58 27.20
N ARG A 609 4.74 -45.35 27.42
CA ARG A 609 3.97 -45.34 28.67
C ARG A 609 4.58 -46.43 29.54
N SER A 610 5.35 -46.06 30.56
CA SER A 610 5.23 -46.73 31.86
C SER A 610 5.85 -45.89 32.98
N LYS A 611 5.19 -45.94 34.14
CA LYS A 611 5.59 -45.46 35.48
C LYS A 611 5.16 -44.05 35.88
N SER A 612 3.98 -43.98 36.50
CA SER A 612 3.75 -43.16 37.70
C SER A 612 4.78 -43.54 38.77
N PRO A 613 5.27 -42.63 39.62
CA PRO A 613 4.62 -42.41 40.93
C PRO A 613 4.80 -41.01 41.60
N THR A 614 3.76 -40.61 42.35
CA THR A 614 3.77 -40.11 43.75
C THR A 614 4.35 -38.74 44.16
N ARG A 615 3.41 -37.86 44.53
CA ARG A 615 3.31 -36.94 45.69
C ARG A 615 4.46 -36.87 46.72
N SER A 616 4.98 -35.66 46.96
CA SER A 616 5.49 -35.10 48.25
C SER A 616 5.68 -33.58 48.04
N GLN A 617 4.85 -32.71 48.61
CA GLN A 617 4.89 -32.04 49.94
C GLN A 617 6.13 -31.19 50.25
N SER A 618 5.82 -30.02 50.85
CA SER A 618 6.60 -29.04 51.61
C SER A 618 7.42 -28.01 50.78
N GLU A 619 7.55 -26.72 51.10
CA GLU A 619 7.07 -25.83 52.17
C GLU A 619 7.55 -24.40 51.82
N THR A 620 6.63 -23.43 51.83
CA THR A 620 6.75 -22.15 52.58
C THR A 620 7.91 -21.19 52.28
N THR A 621 7.59 -19.99 51.78
CA THR A 621 7.61 -18.76 52.61
C THR A 621 7.09 -17.53 51.86
N THR A 622 6.28 -16.80 52.61
CA THR A 622 5.58 -15.54 52.37
C THR A 622 6.51 -14.33 52.24
N LYS A 623 6.09 -13.35 51.41
CA LYS A 623 5.85 -11.95 51.84
C LYS A 623 5.28 -11.10 50.69
N THR A 624 4.00 -10.81 50.79
CA THR A 624 3.32 -9.61 50.22
C THR A 624 3.46 -8.45 51.23
N PRO A 625 3.40 -7.19 50.79
CA PRO A 625 2.14 -6.41 50.84
C PRO A 625 1.85 -5.71 49.49
N GLU A 626 0.63 -5.85 48.94
CA GLU A 626 -0.54 -4.93 49.09
C GLU A 626 -0.26 -3.48 48.62
N ALA A 627 -1.11 -2.78 47.88
CA ALA A 627 -2.24 -3.06 46.98
C ALA A 627 -2.68 -1.67 46.45
N SER A 628 -2.97 -1.52 45.15
CA SER A 628 -4.11 -0.72 44.66
C SER A 628 -4.35 -0.89 43.15
N GLU A 629 -5.41 -1.65 42.88
CA GLU A 629 -6.40 -1.55 41.80
C GLU A 629 -6.10 -0.69 40.54
N ALA A 630 -5.97 -1.38 39.40
CA ALA A 630 -6.33 -0.84 38.09
C ALA A 630 -7.13 -1.90 37.32
N ALA A 631 -8.24 -1.43 36.73
CA ALA A 631 -9.27 -2.22 36.08
C ALA A 631 -8.77 -3.02 34.86
N ALA A 632 -9.35 -4.21 34.69
CA ALA A 632 -9.07 -5.14 33.62
C ALA A 632 -9.69 -4.67 32.29
N ASP A 633 -8.84 -4.50 31.28
CA ASP A 633 -9.25 -4.52 29.88
C ASP A 633 -9.52 -5.98 29.46
N SER A 634 -10.72 -6.21 28.95
CA SER A 634 -11.13 -7.50 28.38
C SER A 634 -10.83 -7.52 26.89
N GLU A 635 -9.89 -8.36 26.49
CA GLU A 635 -9.60 -8.65 25.08
C GLU A 635 -10.78 -9.41 24.45
N SER A 636 -11.20 -8.97 23.27
CA SER A 636 -12.28 -9.61 22.51
C SER A 636 -11.73 -10.79 21.68
N PRO A 637 -12.38 -11.96 21.66
CA PRO A 637 -11.89 -13.13 20.93
C PRO A 637 -11.88 -12.95 19.41
N SER A 638 -10.97 -13.64 18.73
CA SER A 638 -10.86 -13.67 17.26
C SER A 638 -12.12 -14.24 16.58
N ALA A 639 -12.34 -13.87 15.31
CA ALA A 639 -13.52 -14.29 14.54
C ALA A 639 -13.65 -15.83 14.39
N VAL A 640 -12.53 -16.57 14.38
CA VAL A 640 -12.53 -18.04 14.33
C VAL A 640 -12.95 -18.64 15.67
N SER A 641 -12.50 -18.05 16.79
CA SER A 641 -12.96 -18.43 18.12
C SER A 641 -14.46 -18.13 18.28
N ARG A 642 -14.96 -17.01 17.73
CA ARG A 642 -16.40 -16.72 17.68
C ARG A 642 -17.17 -17.71 16.81
N PHE A 643 -16.63 -18.14 15.66
CA PHE A 643 -17.29 -19.10 14.77
C PHE A 643 -17.39 -20.50 15.39
N VAL A 644 -16.30 -21.01 15.98
CA VAL A 644 -16.27 -22.31 16.67
C VAL A 644 -17.17 -22.29 17.92
N ASN A 645 -17.14 -21.22 18.71
CA ASN A 645 -18.02 -21.07 19.87
C ASN A 645 -19.49 -20.83 19.47
N TRP A 646 -19.76 -20.24 18.29
CA TRP A 646 -21.10 -20.04 17.77
C TRP A 646 -21.72 -21.34 17.23
N ILE A 647 -20.96 -22.19 16.54
CA ILE A 647 -21.41 -23.52 16.12
C ILE A 647 -21.60 -24.44 17.34
N GLY A 648 -20.64 -24.45 18.28
CA GLY A 648 -20.72 -25.25 19.50
C GLY A 648 -21.89 -24.86 20.42
N SER A 649 -22.29 -23.58 20.45
CA SER A 649 -23.42 -23.11 21.27
C SER A 649 -24.80 -23.36 20.65
N LYS A 650 -24.91 -23.51 19.32
CA LYS A 650 -26.20 -23.75 18.64
C LYS A 650 -26.60 -25.22 18.49
N PHE A 651 -25.67 -26.17 18.62
CA PHE A 651 -25.92 -27.60 18.36
C PHE A 651 -25.75 -28.51 19.59
N LYS A 652 -26.32 -28.12 20.72
CA LYS A 652 -26.62 -29.09 21.79
C LYS A 652 -27.76 -30.01 21.33
N GLY A 653 -27.45 -31.07 20.56
CA GLY A 653 -28.25 -32.31 20.61
C GLY A 653 -28.60 -33.06 19.31
N LYS A 654 -28.31 -32.59 18.09
CA LYS A 654 -28.59 -33.38 16.87
C LYS A 654 -27.36 -33.44 15.95
N LYS A 655 -26.87 -34.65 15.68
CA LYS A 655 -25.83 -34.91 14.66
C LYS A 655 -26.43 -34.71 13.26
N PRO A 656 -25.70 -34.08 12.31
CA PRO A 656 -26.11 -34.01 10.91
C PRO A 656 -26.34 -35.41 10.32
N GLU A 657 -27.33 -35.57 9.44
CA GLU A 657 -27.62 -36.84 8.75
C GLU A 657 -26.47 -37.21 7.80
N ALA A 658 -26.29 -38.46 7.42
CA ALA A 658 -25.25 -38.81 6.45
C ALA A 658 -25.59 -38.20 5.07
N CYS A 659 -24.62 -37.56 4.41
CA CYS A 659 -24.82 -37.02 3.07
C CYS A 659 -25.10 -38.17 2.08
N PRO A 660 -26.18 -38.10 1.27
CA PRO A 660 -26.49 -39.11 0.26
C PRO A 660 -25.35 -39.33 -0.75
N ASP A 661 -24.61 -38.27 -1.07
CA ASP A 661 -23.50 -38.31 -2.04
C ASP A 661 -22.16 -38.72 -1.39
N SER A 662 -22.12 -38.88 -0.07
CA SER A 662 -20.95 -39.37 0.68
C SER A 662 -19.64 -38.65 0.27
N VAL A 663 -18.56 -39.40 0.04
CA VAL A 663 -17.25 -38.87 -0.41
C VAL A 663 -17.29 -38.18 -1.78
N ASN A 664 -18.36 -38.39 -2.56
CA ASN A 664 -18.53 -37.79 -3.89
C ASN A 664 -19.27 -36.43 -3.84
N CYS A 665 -19.68 -35.96 -2.65
CA CYS A 665 -20.42 -34.72 -2.51
C CYS A 665 -19.59 -33.48 -2.88
N LEU A 666 -20.07 -32.72 -3.88
CA LEU A 666 -19.50 -31.43 -4.30
C LEU A 666 -19.70 -30.31 -3.25
N GLN A 667 -20.74 -30.42 -2.44
CA GLN A 667 -21.12 -29.40 -1.46
C GLN A 667 -20.52 -29.64 -0.07
N GLN A 668 -19.58 -30.60 0.07
CA GLN A 668 -19.01 -30.98 1.37
C GLN A 668 -18.25 -29.86 2.10
N ASN A 669 -18.01 -28.72 1.44
CA ASN A 669 -17.40 -27.51 2.02
C ASN A 669 -18.38 -26.31 2.08
N GLU A 670 -19.63 -26.46 1.67
CA GLU A 670 -20.64 -25.38 1.72
C GLU A 670 -21.27 -25.30 3.12
N ASN A 671 -21.25 -24.10 3.73
CA ASN A 671 -21.71 -23.89 5.11
C ASN A 671 -23.15 -24.35 5.37
N ASP A 672 -24.06 -24.16 4.41
CA ASP A 672 -25.46 -24.55 4.54
C ASP A 672 -25.66 -26.06 4.43
N HIS A 673 -24.76 -26.74 3.69
CA HIS A 673 -24.79 -28.17 3.47
C HIS A 673 -24.22 -28.94 4.66
N ILE A 674 -23.04 -28.55 5.17
CA ILE A 674 -22.38 -29.20 6.31
C ILE A 674 -23.15 -29.03 7.63
N GLN A 675 -24.06 -28.06 7.71
CA GLN A 675 -25.00 -27.92 8.83
C GLN A 675 -26.09 -29.00 8.83
N LYS A 676 -26.42 -29.56 7.67
CA LYS A 676 -27.51 -30.54 7.50
C LYS A 676 -26.97 -31.96 7.34
N PHE A 677 -25.83 -32.09 6.66
CA PHE A 677 -25.26 -33.38 6.29
C PHE A 677 -23.82 -33.56 6.80
N SER A 678 -23.51 -34.79 7.18
CA SER A 678 -22.18 -35.26 7.57
C SER A 678 -21.52 -36.06 6.45
N HIS A 679 -20.20 -36.00 6.36
CA HIS A 679 -19.41 -36.65 5.32
C HIS A 679 -18.32 -37.52 5.93
N PRO A 680 -17.89 -38.61 5.27
CA PRO A 680 -16.73 -39.36 5.74
C PRO A 680 -15.47 -38.50 5.78
N CYS A 681 -14.77 -38.54 6.92
CA CYS A 681 -13.49 -37.88 7.08
C CYS A 681 -12.50 -38.46 6.08
N ARG A 682 -11.80 -37.59 5.35
CA ARG A 682 -10.86 -38.00 4.31
C ARG A 682 -9.69 -38.83 4.81
N TYR A 683 -9.38 -38.74 6.10
CA TYR A 683 -8.32 -39.52 6.75
C TYR A 683 -8.88 -40.69 7.55
N SER A 684 -10.21 -40.89 7.59
CA SER A 684 -10.89 -41.91 8.38
C SER A 684 -10.27 -42.09 9.77
N GLU A 685 -9.73 -43.26 10.11
CA GLU A 685 -9.11 -43.54 11.39
C GLU A 685 -7.71 -42.91 11.58
N LEU A 686 -7.07 -42.40 10.52
CA LEU A 686 -5.79 -41.70 10.58
C LEU A 686 -5.93 -40.20 10.91
N CYS A 687 -7.15 -39.68 10.98
CA CYS A 687 -7.36 -38.29 11.37
C CYS A 687 -6.82 -38.03 12.78
N THR A 688 -5.93 -37.03 12.91
CA THR A 688 -5.40 -36.60 14.21
C THR A 688 -6.37 -35.69 14.96
N ASN A 689 -7.36 -35.11 14.26
CA ASN A 689 -8.35 -34.19 14.80
C ASN A 689 -9.62 -34.85 15.36
N LYS A 690 -9.63 -36.17 15.62
CA LYS A 690 -10.81 -36.89 16.17
C LYS A 690 -11.43 -36.28 17.43
N LYS A 691 -10.66 -35.49 18.20
CA LYS A 691 -11.09 -34.85 19.44
C LYS A 691 -11.68 -33.45 19.26
N ASN A 692 -11.42 -32.79 18.13
CA ASN A 692 -12.03 -31.51 17.81
C ASN A 692 -13.38 -31.82 17.17
N GLU A 693 -14.44 -31.43 17.84
CA GLU A 693 -15.84 -31.68 17.50
C GLU A 693 -16.20 -31.04 16.15
N GLU A 694 -15.79 -31.65 15.03
CA GLU A 694 -16.33 -31.35 13.69
C GLU A 694 -17.54 -32.26 13.46
N PRO A 695 -18.76 -31.86 13.89
CA PRO A 695 -19.94 -32.72 13.86
C PRO A 695 -20.36 -33.14 12.44
N TYR A 696 -19.85 -32.44 11.42
CA TYR A 696 -20.13 -32.70 10.01
C TYR A 696 -19.15 -33.71 9.38
N LEU A 697 -18.18 -34.25 10.11
CA LEU A 697 -17.28 -35.32 9.62
C LEU A 697 -17.42 -36.62 10.43
N THR A 698 -17.67 -37.72 9.72
CA THR A 698 -17.74 -39.06 10.31
C THR A 698 -16.40 -39.78 10.20
N HIS A 699 -15.90 -40.30 11.31
CA HIS A 699 -14.59 -40.96 11.39
C HIS A 699 -14.73 -42.48 11.43
N PHE A 700 -15.52 -43.04 10.50
CA PHE A 700 -15.69 -44.49 10.42
C PHE A 700 -14.38 -45.17 10.00
N PRO A 701 -14.03 -46.32 10.61
CA PRO A 701 -12.89 -47.11 10.18
C PRO A 701 -13.05 -47.52 8.72
N HIS A 702 -12.08 -47.16 7.89
CA HIS A 702 -12.04 -47.56 6.49
C HIS A 702 -11.01 -48.69 6.34
N ASN A 703 -11.46 -49.92 6.59
CA ASN A 703 -10.61 -51.11 6.69
C ASN A 703 -10.11 -51.59 5.31
N VAL A 704 -9.23 -50.82 4.69
CA VAL A 704 -8.58 -51.16 3.41
C VAL A 704 -7.11 -51.55 3.62
N SER A 705 -6.62 -52.48 2.80
CA SER A 705 -5.22 -52.93 2.86
C SER A 705 -4.24 -51.81 2.49
N GLU A 706 -3.04 -51.82 3.08
CA GLU A 706 -1.97 -50.91 2.64
C GLU A 706 -1.56 -51.21 1.18
N CYS A 707 -1.29 -50.15 0.41
CA CYS A 707 -0.80 -50.31 -0.95
C CYS A 707 0.60 -50.96 -0.95
N THR A 708 0.77 -52.03 -1.73
CA THR A 708 2.04 -52.76 -1.85
C THR A 708 3.21 -51.88 -2.33
N SER A 709 2.90 -50.83 -3.10
CA SER A 709 3.89 -49.88 -3.63
C SER A 709 4.24 -48.74 -2.66
N LYS A 710 3.59 -48.63 -1.48
CA LYS A 710 3.84 -47.63 -0.44
C LYS A 710 4.03 -46.20 -1.01
N ASN A 711 5.24 -45.63 -0.89
CA ASN A 711 5.58 -44.27 -1.32
C ASN A 711 5.90 -44.15 -2.81
N SER A 712 6.11 -45.25 -3.54
CA SER A 712 6.39 -45.27 -4.98
C SER A 712 5.17 -45.62 -5.83
N CYS A 713 3.96 -45.52 -5.28
CA CYS A 713 2.73 -45.81 -6.00
C CYS A 713 2.45 -44.75 -7.08
N SER A 714 2.35 -45.19 -8.33
CA SER A 714 2.00 -44.33 -9.47
C SER A 714 0.50 -44.00 -9.57
N LYS A 715 -0.35 -44.61 -8.74
CA LYS A 715 -1.82 -44.45 -8.73
C LYS A 715 -2.33 -43.59 -7.58
N LEU A 716 -1.49 -42.70 -7.04
CA LEU A 716 -1.86 -41.82 -5.93
C LEU A 716 -2.97 -40.81 -6.29
N ASP A 717 -3.15 -40.56 -7.58
CA ASP A 717 -4.16 -39.69 -8.17
C ASP A 717 -5.40 -40.43 -8.69
N ASP A 718 -5.45 -41.75 -8.57
CA ASP A 718 -6.63 -42.55 -8.90
C ASP A 718 -7.55 -42.58 -7.66
N PRO A 719 -8.73 -41.93 -7.71
CA PRO A 719 -9.64 -41.89 -6.57
C PRO A 719 -10.13 -43.28 -6.14
N VAL A 720 -10.28 -44.21 -7.09
CA VAL A 720 -10.72 -45.59 -6.81
C VAL A 720 -9.59 -46.37 -6.14
N HIS A 721 -8.34 -46.15 -6.56
CA HIS A 721 -7.18 -46.74 -5.89
C HIS A 721 -7.06 -46.26 -4.45
N ARG A 722 -7.20 -44.94 -4.21
CA ARG A 722 -7.12 -44.35 -2.87
C ARG A 722 -8.23 -44.87 -1.95
N ALA A 723 -9.42 -45.10 -2.49
CA ALA A 723 -10.51 -45.70 -1.75
C ALA A 723 -10.34 -47.22 -1.50
N LYS A 724 -9.46 -47.92 -2.22
CA LYS A 724 -9.22 -49.37 -2.04
C LYS A 724 -7.93 -49.70 -1.31
N TYR A 725 -6.98 -48.77 -1.25
CA TYR A 725 -5.65 -48.99 -0.69
C TYR A 725 -5.16 -47.77 0.09
N ARG A 726 -4.65 -48.04 1.28
CA ARG A 726 -4.12 -47.01 2.17
C ARG A 726 -2.67 -46.64 1.84
N HIS A 727 -2.36 -45.36 1.99
CA HIS A 727 -1.01 -44.80 1.90
C HIS A 727 -0.66 -44.01 3.15
N ALA A 728 0.54 -44.24 3.71
CA ALA A 728 0.99 -43.54 4.91
C ALA A 728 1.04 -42.01 4.69
N GLY A 729 0.39 -41.26 5.58
CA GLY A 729 0.39 -39.78 5.54
C GLY A 729 -0.41 -39.16 4.39
N LYS A 730 -1.26 -39.93 3.68
CA LYS A 730 -2.15 -39.44 2.62
C LYS A 730 -3.62 -39.75 2.98
N PRO A 731 -4.59 -38.92 2.53
CA PRO A 731 -6.00 -39.22 2.79
C PRO A 731 -6.47 -40.49 2.06
N ASP A 732 -7.45 -41.20 2.60
CA ASP A 732 -8.08 -42.34 1.94
C ASP A 732 -9.02 -41.89 0.80
N PHE A 733 -9.59 -40.67 0.88
CA PHE A 733 -10.50 -40.14 -0.14
C PHE A 733 -10.01 -38.82 -0.77
N LEU A 734 -10.21 -38.63 -2.08
CA LEU A 734 -9.94 -37.38 -2.79
C LEU A 734 -11.15 -36.41 -2.70
N ILE A 735 -10.93 -35.09 -2.73
CA ILE A 735 -12.04 -34.11 -2.76
C ILE A 735 -12.60 -34.04 -4.18
N PRO A 736 -13.92 -34.14 -4.40
CA PRO A 736 -14.55 -33.80 -5.67
C PRO A 736 -14.16 -32.38 -6.11
N CYS A 737 -13.48 -32.25 -7.25
CA CYS A 737 -13.14 -30.95 -7.82
C CYS A 737 -14.41 -30.22 -8.26
N ASP A 738 -14.58 -28.94 -7.93
CA ASP A 738 -15.77 -28.16 -8.33
C ASP A 738 -15.97 -28.13 -9.86
N GLN A 739 -14.89 -28.22 -10.64
CA GLN A 739 -14.94 -28.29 -12.10
C GLN A 739 -15.12 -29.70 -12.66
N GLN A 740 -15.07 -30.75 -11.82
CA GLN A 740 -15.28 -32.14 -12.18
C GLN A 740 -14.55 -32.53 -13.49
N LYS A 741 -15.26 -33.09 -14.48
CA LYS A 741 -14.71 -33.47 -15.79
C LYS A 741 -14.22 -32.29 -16.63
N ASN A 742 -14.58 -31.05 -16.29
CA ASN A 742 -14.19 -29.83 -16.99
C ASN A 742 -12.90 -29.20 -16.44
N CYS A 743 -12.29 -29.76 -15.39
CA CYS A 743 -11.07 -29.21 -14.83
C CYS A 743 -9.90 -29.29 -15.82
N LYS A 744 -9.26 -28.16 -16.09
CA LYS A 744 -8.07 -28.08 -16.97
C LYS A 744 -6.74 -28.25 -16.21
N ASN A 745 -6.78 -28.34 -14.87
CA ASN A 745 -5.58 -28.46 -14.06
C ASN A 745 -5.07 -29.91 -14.05
N THR A 746 -4.04 -30.17 -14.85
CA THR A 746 -3.42 -31.49 -14.97
C THR A 746 -2.22 -31.70 -14.04
N SER A 747 -1.92 -30.73 -13.17
CA SER A 747 -0.78 -30.82 -12.25
C SER A 747 -0.90 -32.01 -11.31
N TYR A 748 0.23 -32.65 -11.03
CA TYR A 748 0.27 -33.82 -10.14
C TYR A 748 -0.27 -33.49 -8.74
N ASP A 749 0.10 -32.34 -8.18
CA ASP A 749 -0.36 -31.87 -6.87
C ASP A 749 -1.88 -31.70 -6.77
N HIS A 750 -2.52 -31.26 -7.86
CA HIS A 750 -3.96 -31.17 -7.96
C HIS A 750 -4.59 -32.57 -8.02
N ARG A 751 -4.05 -33.43 -8.89
CA ARG A 751 -4.58 -34.77 -9.13
C ARG A 751 -4.50 -35.71 -7.91
N ILE A 752 -3.50 -35.54 -7.03
CA ILE A 752 -3.41 -36.33 -5.78
C ILE A 752 -4.31 -35.81 -4.64
N LYS A 753 -4.96 -34.65 -4.83
CA LYS A 753 -5.87 -34.02 -3.87
C LYS A 753 -7.33 -34.11 -4.28
N TYR A 754 -7.61 -34.00 -5.59
CA TYR A 754 -8.95 -33.87 -6.12
C TYR A 754 -9.36 -34.99 -7.09
N SER A 755 -10.62 -35.45 -7.02
CA SER A 755 -11.27 -36.32 -8.00
C SER A 755 -12.03 -35.49 -9.04
N HIS A 756 -12.13 -36.00 -10.27
CA HIS A 756 -12.68 -35.29 -11.44
C HIS A 756 -13.92 -36.02 -11.99
N GLY A 757 -14.82 -36.43 -11.09
CA GLY A 757 -16.07 -37.11 -11.45
C GLY A 757 -15.97 -38.61 -11.62
N GLN A 758 -14.90 -39.23 -11.12
CA GLN A 758 -14.88 -40.67 -10.86
C GLN A 758 -15.77 -40.96 -9.65
N HIS A 759 -16.77 -41.82 -9.82
CA HIS A 759 -17.65 -42.24 -8.75
C HIS A 759 -16.95 -43.27 -7.86
N ILE A 760 -16.83 -42.98 -6.56
CA ILE A 760 -16.28 -43.90 -5.57
C ILE A 760 -17.44 -44.56 -4.82
N GLU A 761 -17.56 -45.88 -4.93
CA GLU A 761 -18.44 -46.68 -4.08
C GLU A 761 -17.72 -46.97 -2.77
N VAL A 762 -18.26 -46.47 -1.66
CA VAL A 762 -17.69 -46.72 -0.32
C VAL A 762 -18.66 -47.58 0.47
N ASN A 763 -18.30 -48.85 0.67
CA ASN A 763 -19.03 -49.76 1.54
C ASN A 763 -18.54 -49.58 2.98
N PHE A 764 -19.12 -48.65 3.72
CA PHE A 764 -18.93 -48.62 5.17
C PHE A 764 -19.71 -49.81 5.75
N THR A 765 -19.02 -50.87 6.14
CA THR A 765 -19.68 -52.00 6.81
C THR A 765 -20.25 -51.53 8.14
N GLU A 766 -21.58 -51.39 8.20
CA GLU A 766 -22.33 -51.27 9.44
C GLU A 766 -22.25 -52.61 10.21
N GLN A 767 -22.15 -52.54 11.55
CA GLN A 767 -22.30 -53.69 12.42
C GLN A 767 -23.70 -54.35 12.26
N PRO A 768 -23.86 -55.65 12.57
CA PRO A 768 -25.01 -56.43 12.11
C PRO A 768 -26.32 -56.15 12.85
N GLU A 769 -27.38 -56.14 12.04
CA GLU A 769 -28.80 -56.42 12.30
C GLU A 769 -29.68 -55.39 13.05
N ARG A 770 -30.68 -54.88 12.31
CA ARG A 770 -32.07 -55.33 12.45
C ARG A 770 -32.81 -55.20 11.11
N SER A 771 -33.41 -56.30 10.69
CA SER A 771 -34.33 -56.44 9.57
C SER A 771 -35.56 -55.55 9.74
N ASP A 772 -36.02 -54.92 8.66
CA ASP A 772 -37.41 -55.00 8.19
C ASP A 772 -37.50 -54.44 6.78
N GLY A 773 -38.14 -55.19 5.88
CA GLY A 773 -38.21 -54.91 4.45
C GLY A 773 -39.29 -53.91 4.08
N HIS A 774 -39.13 -53.27 2.92
CA HIS A 774 -40.23 -52.79 2.07
C HIS A 774 -39.74 -52.50 0.64
N ASP A 775 -40.54 -52.99 -0.32
CA ASP A 775 -40.46 -52.78 -1.77
C ASP A 775 -40.48 -51.30 -2.18
N ARG A 776 -39.73 -50.92 -3.22
CA ARG A 776 -39.94 -49.71 -4.06
C ARG A 776 -39.28 -49.86 -5.45
N PRO A 777 -39.71 -49.09 -6.47
CA PRO A 777 -39.96 -49.56 -7.84
C PRO A 777 -38.81 -49.31 -8.83
N GLN A 778 -38.85 -50.04 -9.95
CA GLN A 778 -37.93 -49.93 -11.09
C GLN A 778 -37.86 -48.49 -11.66
N GLU A 779 -36.69 -47.88 -11.54
CA GLU A 779 -36.36 -46.58 -12.14
C GLU A 779 -35.78 -46.77 -13.54
N GLN A 780 -36.34 -46.05 -14.52
CA GLN A 780 -35.92 -46.08 -15.93
C GLN A 780 -34.49 -45.54 -16.08
N THR A 781 -33.59 -46.37 -16.60
CA THR A 781 -32.21 -45.98 -16.89
C THR A 781 -32.16 -44.94 -18.02
N LYS A 782 -31.77 -43.70 -17.69
CA LYS A 782 -31.50 -42.63 -18.67
C LYS A 782 -30.34 -43.04 -19.59
N LYS A 783 -30.59 -43.02 -20.91
CA LYS A 783 -29.57 -43.26 -21.95
C LYS A 783 -28.50 -42.16 -21.93
N ILE A 784 -27.24 -42.54 -22.13
CA ILE A 784 -26.08 -41.64 -22.07
C ILE A 784 -25.88 -40.98 -23.43
N ALA A 785 -25.60 -39.68 -23.51
CA ALA A 785 -25.37 -39.04 -24.82
C ALA A 785 -24.17 -39.66 -25.55
N CYS A 786 -24.36 -40.05 -26.81
CA CYS A 786 -23.28 -40.61 -27.62
C CYS A 786 -22.22 -39.55 -27.92
N ARG A 787 -20.96 -39.85 -27.58
CA ARG A 787 -19.82 -38.95 -27.79
C ARG A 787 -19.59 -38.53 -29.25
N HIS A 788 -20.15 -39.27 -30.20
CA HIS A 788 -20.00 -39.00 -31.64
C HIS A 788 -21.19 -38.20 -32.22
N GLY A 789 -22.22 -37.89 -31.42
CA GLY A 789 -23.39 -37.14 -31.86
C GLY A 789 -24.00 -37.70 -33.15
N LEU A 790 -24.51 -36.84 -34.03
CA LEU A 790 -25.08 -37.23 -35.32
C LEU A 790 -24.07 -37.92 -36.27
N SER A 791 -22.77 -37.90 -35.96
CA SER A 791 -21.72 -38.56 -36.74
C SER A 791 -21.41 -39.99 -36.26
N CYS A 792 -22.21 -40.55 -35.35
CA CYS A 792 -22.03 -41.92 -34.87
C CYS A 792 -22.27 -42.93 -36.01
N ARG A 793 -21.27 -43.77 -36.30
CA ARG A 793 -21.38 -44.83 -37.32
C ARG A 793 -22.38 -45.92 -36.94
N ASP A 794 -22.63 -46.07 -35.63
CA ASP A 794 -23.51 -47.08 -35.04
C ASP A 794 -24.89 -46.50 -34.67
N ILE A 795 -25.26 -45.34 -35.22
CA ILE A 795 -26.55 -44.68 -34.95
C ILE A 795 -27.77 -45.53 -35.37
N LYS A 796 -27.56 -46.56 -36.19
CA LYS A 796 -28.58 -47.54 -36.60
C LYS A 796 -28.47 -48.88 -35.87
N ASP A 797 -27.48 -49.05 -34.99
CA ASP A 797 -27.31 -50.27 -34.20
C ASP A 797 -28.24 -50.25 -32.97
N ALA A 798 -29.06 -51.29 -32.84
CA ALA A 798 -30.11 -51.35 -31.83
C ALA A 798 -29.56 -51.49 -30.39
N ASP A 799 -28.44 -52.19 -30.21
CA ASP A 799 -27.82 -52.34 -28.88
C ASP A 799 -27.14 -51.03 -28.47
N HIS A 800 -26.51 -50.34 -29.41
CA HIS A 800 -25.96 -49.00 -29.22
C HIS A 800 -27.05 -47.97 -28.86
N CYS A 801 -28.14 -47.91 -29.64
CA CYS A 801 -29.25 -46.99 -29.39
C CYS A 801 -30.08 -47.33 -28.15
N SER A 802 -29.93 -48.54 -27.58
CA SER A 802 -30.50 -48.87 -26.28
C SER A 802 -29.75 -48.23 -25.12
N LYS A 803 -28.44 -48.00 -25.27
CA LYS A 803 -27.52 -47.47 -24.24
C LYS A 803 -27.23 -45.98 -24.40
N PHE A 804 -27.29 -45.48 -25.63
CA PHE A 804 -26.88 -44.11 -25.96
C PHE A 804 -27.99 -43.29 -26.65
N SER A 805 -28.03 -41.98 -26.38
CA SER A 805 -28.94 -41.01 -27.02
C SER A 805 -28.19 -40.10 -28.00
N HIS A 806 -28.85 -39.73 -29.09
CA HIS A 806 -28.36 -38.79 -30.11
C HIS A 806 -29.33 -37.60 -30.19
N PRO A 807 -28.85 -36.36 -30.40
CA PRO A 807 -29.72 -35.20 -30.55
C PRO A 807 -30.48 -35.25 -31.88
N ASP A 808 -31.82 -35.12 -31.84
CA ASP A 808 -32.66 -35.08 -33.04
C ASP A 808 -32.44 -33.77 -33.82
N GLU A 809 -32.48 -33.85 -35.16
CA GLU A 809 -32.24 -32.76 -36.10
C GLU A 809 -33.38 -31.72 -36.14
N TYR A 810 -33.74 -31.05 -35.05
CA TYR A 810 -34.54 -29.82 -35.13
C TYR A 810 -34.30 -28.94 -33.90
N ASP A 811 -33.35 -28.00 -33.99
CA ASP A 811 -33.55 -26.61 -33.55
C ASP A 811 -32.32 -25.75 -33.85
N ALA A 812 -32.45 -24.93 -34.89
CA ALA A 812 -31.52 -23.86 -35.21
C ALA A 812 -32.09 -22.53 -34.69
N GLY A 813 -31.37 -21.85 -33.80
CA GLY A 813 -31.80 -20.52 -33.35
C GLY A 813 -30.80 -19.78 -32.45
N SER A 814 -30.10 -18.81 -33.05
CA SER A 814 -29.60 -17.57 -32.44
C SER A 814 -28.48 -17.61 -31.37
N ALA A 815 -27.28 -17.13 -31.72
CA ALA A 815 -26.77 -15.83 -31.26
C ALA A 815 -25.35 -15.53 -31.78
N LYS A 816 -25.12 -14.24 -32.05
CA LYS A 816 -23.89 -13.61 -32.55
C LYS A 816 -22.91 -13.32 -31.40
N ASP A 817 -21.62 -13.59 -31.60
CA ASP A 817 -20.44 -12.74 -31.29
C ASP A 817 -19.16 -13.61 -31.22
N THR A 818 -18.37 -13.65 -32.30
CA THR A 818 -17.00 -14.20 -32.25
C THR A 818 -16.07 -13.48 -33.23
N ASP A 819 -15.22 -12.59 -32.73
CA ASP A 819 -14.08 -12.04 -33.49
C ASP A 819 -12.73 -12.33 -32.79
N ARG A 820 -12.59 -13.49 -32.13
CA ARG A 820 -11.35 -13.87 -31.41
C ARG A 820 -10.72 -15.21 -31.80
N ASN A 821 -11.21 -15.91 -32.83
CA ASN A 821 -10.71 -17.24 -33.22
C ASN A 821 -10.39 -17.38 -34.72
N LYS A 822 -9.72 -16.41 -35.35
CA LYS A 822 -9.18 -16.61 -36.72
C LYS A 822 -7.82 -17.30 -36.67
N ILE A 823 -7.62 -18.28 -37.52
CA ILE A 823 -6.37 -19.08 -37.61
C ILE A 823 -5.38 -18.32 -38.51
N GLU A 824 -4.09 -18.27 -38.19
CA GLU A 824 -3.14 -17.54 -39.04
C GLU A 824 -3.08 -18.11 -40.47
N CYS A 825 -3.17 -17.22 -41.47
CA CYS A 825 -3.06 -17.61 -42.86
C CYS A 825 -1.63 -18.08 -43.16
N ARG A 826 -1.48 -19.32 -43.63
CA ARG A 826 -0.19 -19.92 -43.98
C ARG A 826 0.64 -19.13 -45.00
N HIS A 827 -0.02 -18.27 -45.79
CA HIS A 827 0.62 -17.45 -46.83
C HIS A 827 1.02 -16.05 -46.35
N GLY A 828 0.74 -15.72 -45.08
CA GLY A 828 1.17 -14.49 -44.42
C GLY A 828 0.89 -13.22 -45.24
N THR A 829 1.87 -12.33 -45.31
CA THR A 829 1.73 -11.06 -46.05
C THR A 829 1.57 -11.24 -47.56
N GLY A 830 1.92 -12.41 -48.12
CA GLY A 830 1.82 -12.74 -49.55
C GLY A 830 0.52 -13.42 -49.97
N CYS A 831 -0.49 -13.54 -49.09
CA CYS A 831 -1.77 -14.15 -49.44
C CYS A 831 -2.46 -13.38 -50.58
N ARG A 832 -2.80 -14.09 -51.67
CA ARG A 832 -3.50 -13.53 -52.84
C ARG A 832 -5.02 -13.42 -52.65
N ASP A 833 -5.55 -14.11 -51.63
CA ASP A 833 -6.99 -14.20 -51.35
C ASP A 833 -7.43 -13.21 -50.26
N LYS A 834 -6.64 -12.17 -49.98
CA LYS A 834 -6.95 -11.12 -48.99
C LYS A 834 -8.23 -10.33 -49.30
N SER A 835 -8.68 -10.37 -50.54
CA SER A 835 -9.93 -9.74 -50.97
C SER A 835 -11.14 -10.69 -50.94
N ASP A 836 -10.94 -11.98 -50.62
CA ASP A 836 -12.03 -12.95 -50.49
C ASP A 836 -12.64 -12.86 -49.07
N PRO A 837 -13.94 -12.49 -48.95
CA PRO A 837 -14.61 -12.36 -47.67
C PRO A 837 -14.68 -13.66 -46.86
N ASP A 838 -14.81 -14.82 -47.52
CA ASP A 838 -14.90 -16.11 -46.82
C ASP A 838 -13.53 -16.48 -46.21
N HIS A 839 -12.46 -16.24 -46.97
CA HIS A 839 -11.09 -16.40 -46.50
C HIS A 839 -10.78 -15.49 -45.30
N CYS A 840 -11.08 -14.20 -45.39
CA CYS A 840 -10.82 -13.22 -44.34
C CYS A 840 -11.70 -13.40 -43.09
N SER A 841 -12.81 -14.14 -43.19
CA SER A 841 -13.61 -14.51 -42.02
C SER A 841 -12.97 -15.63 -41.19
N ARG A 842 -12.13 -16.47 -41.80
CA ARG A 842 -11.55 -17.69 -41.20
C ARG A 842 -10.08 -17.52 -40.83
N PHE A 843 -9.34 -16.71 -41.58
CA PHE A 843 -7.89 -16.58 -41.41
C PHE A 843 -7.44 -15.15 -41.07
N SER A 844 -6.43 -15.02 -40.21
CA SER A 844 -5.80 -13.75 -39.83
C SER A 844 -4.48 -13.53 -40.57
N HIS A 845 -4.15 -12.28 -40.89
CA HIS A 845 -2.88 -11.91 -41.53
C HIS A 845 -2.04 -11.01 -40.61
N PRO A 846 -0.70 -11.20 -40.57
CA PRO A 846 0.19 -10.40 -39.75
C PRO A 846 0.33 -9.00 -40.35
N HIS A 847 -0.64 -8.12 -40.02
CA HIS A 847 -0.64 -6.65 -40.02
C HIS A 847 -2.04 -6.05 -39.77
N ASP A 848 -3.08 -6.88 -39.58
CA ASP A 848 -4.44 -6.39 -39.28
C ASP A 848 -4.65 -5.92 -37.83
N HIS A 849 -3.60 -5.91 -37.01
CA HIS A 849 -3.60 -5.28 -35.69
C HIS A 849 -3.15 -3.81 -35.77
N ARG A 850 -4.08 -2.90 -36.08
CA ARG A 850 -3.95 -1.50 -35.61
C ARG A 850 -4.48 -1.40 -34.18
N GLY A 851 -3.67 -1.88 -33.23
CA GLY A 851 -3.81 -1.57 -31.81
C GLY A 851 -3.09 -0.25 -31.50
N GLY A 852 -3.81 0.68 -30.88
CA GLY A 852 -3.36 2.04 -30.63
C GLY A 852 -2.21 2.17 -29.62
N SER A 853 -1.37 3.17 -29.85
CA SER A 853 -0.61 3.88 -28.83
C SER A 853 -0.18 5.25 -29.38
N SER A 854 0.06 6.19 -28.44
CA SER A 854 0.50 7.59 -28.58
C SER A 854 -0.58 8.68 -28.77
N ASN A 855 -1.16 9.13 -27.66
CA ASN A 855 -1.74 10.47 -27.54
C ASN A 855 -0.61 11.48 -27.28
N ASN A 856 0.03 11.95 -28.35
CA ASN A 856 0.62 13.28 -28.42
C ASN A 856 0.95 13.55 -29.90
N MET A 857 0.21 14.43 -30.58
CA MET A 857 0.67 15.29 -31.69
C MET A 857 -0.49 16.14 -32.20
N GLY A 858 -0.17 17.40 -32.52
CA GLY A 858 -1.08 18.39 -33.08
C GLY A 858 -1.76 17.92 -34.37
N ARG A 859 -2.91 18.52 -34.66
CA ARG A 859 -3.72 18.25 -35.85
C ARG A 859 -2.90 18.53 -37.13
N HIS A 860 -2.38 17.49 -37.77
CA HIS A 860 -1.88 17.60 -39.14
C HIS A 860 -3.07 17.78 -40.09
N ARG A 861 -3.15 18.95 -40.72
CA ARG A 861 -4.11 19.25 -41.79
C ARG A 861 -3.67 18.55 -43.08
N THR A 862 -4.58 17.82 -43.72
CA THR A 862 -4.33 17.11 -44.97
C THR A 862 -3.99 18.10 -46.09
N GLN A 863 -2.99 17.86 -46.92
CA GLN A 863 -2.66 18.81 -47.99
C GLN A 863 -3.83 18.96 -48.96
N CYS A 864 -4.24 20.20 -49.25
CA CYS A 864 -5.32 20.47 -50.18
C CYS A 864 -4.94 19.99 -51.59
N ARG A 865 -5.83 19.22 -52.23
CA ARG A 865 -5.63 18.69 -53.58
C ARG A 865 -5.42 19.79 -54.66
N HIS A 866 -5.82 21.02 -54.37
CA HIS A 866 -5.66 22.17 -55.26
C HIS A 866 -4.40 23.00 -54.98
N GLY A 867 -3.60 22.63 -53.96
CA GLY A 867 -2.36 23.30 -53.60
C GLY A 867 -2.51 24.82 -53.45
N ALA A 868 -1.49 25.59 -53.83
CA ALA A 868 -1.50 27.06 -53.75
C ALA A 868 -2.61 27.74 -54.59
N ALA A 869 -3.25 27.00 -55.50
CA ALA A 869 -4.33 27.48 -56.36
C ALA A 869 -5.74 27.24 -55.79
N CYS A 870 -5.87 26.76 -54.54
CA CYS A 870 -7.16 26.58 -53.89
C CYS A 870 -7.92 27.92 -53.77
N ARG A 871 -9.15 27.97 -54.27
CA ARG A 871 -10.02 29.16 -54.16
C ARG A 871 -10.50 29.40 -52.72
N ASP A 872 -10.54 28.34 -51.92
CA ASP A 872 -11.03 28.36 -50.53
C ASP A 872 -9.89 28.48 -49.51
N LYS A 873 -8.68 28.86 -49.95
CA LYS A 873 -7.50 28.99 -49.06
C LYS A 873 -7.63 30.07 -47.98
N ASN A 874 -8.66 30.91 -48.05
CA ASN A 874 -8.97 31.92 -47.04
C ASN A 874 -10.25 31.59 -46.25
N ASP A 875 -10.92 30.47 -46.54
CA ASP A 875 -12.10 30.01 -45.80
C ASP A 875 -11.63 29.35 -44.48
N PRO A 876 -12.04 29.87 -43.29
CA PRO A 876 -11.63 29.33 -42.00
C PRO A 876 -11.98 27.84 -41.81
N ASP A 877 -13.12 27.41 -42.33
CA ASP A 877 -13.59 26.03 -42.19
C ASP A 877 -12.79 25.09 -43.10
N HIS A 878 -12.42 25.55 -44.28
CA HIS A 878 -11.53 24.84 -45.19
C HIS A 878 -10.11 24.75 -44.63
N CYS A 879 -9.55 25.88 -44.18
CA CYS A 879 -8.21 25.93 -43.62
C CYS A 879 -8.10 25.15 -42.32
N SER A 880 -9.17 24.98 -41.54
CA SER A 880 -9.14 24.09 -40.37
C SER A 880 -8.87 22.62 -40.71
N LYS A 881 -9.17 22.19 -41.94
CA LYS A 881 -9.11 20.80 -42.42
C LYS A 881 -7.93 20.55 -43.36
N PHE A 882 -7.53 21.55 -44.15
CA PHE A 882 -6.52 21.38 -45.21
C PHE A 882 -5.34 22.35 -45.10
N SER A 883 -4.14 21.91 -45.51
CA SER A 883 -2.91 22.73 -45.58
C SER A 883 -2.54 23.05 -47.03
N HIS A 884 -2.01 24.25 -47.29
CA HIS A 884 -1.55 24.69 -48.61
C HIS A 884 -0.03 24.92 -48.59
N PRO A 885 0.72 24.46 -49.61
CA PRO A 885 2.15 24.76 -49.70
C PRO A 885 2.34 26.26 -49.97
N ASN A 886 3.11 26.92 -49.09
CA ASN A 886 3.45 28.37 -49.00
C ASN A 886 2.72 29.20 -47.93
N GLU A 887 2.20 28.58 -46.86
CA GLU A 887 1.88 29.25 -45.58
C GLU A 887 2.85 28.86 -44.46
#